data_AF-A0A1V5ZLA4-F1
#
_entry.id   AF-A0A1V5ZLA4-F1
#
_cell.length_a   1.000
_cell.length_b   1.000
_cell.length_c   1.000
_cell.angle_alpha   90.00
_cell.angle_beta   90.00
_cell.angle_gamma   90.00
#
_symmetry.space_group_name_H-M   'P 1'
#
loop_
_entity.id
_entity.type
_entity.pdbx_description
1 polymer ?
#
loop_
_entity_poly.entity_id
_entity_poly.type
_entity_poly.pdbx_seq_one_letter_code
_entity_poly.pdbx_strand_id
1 'polypeptide(L)'
;MKYFLEQVYLETGLRDITKLASSYKEAEIYFHMDLDGVTSAIAIKEYLKRYGIKTIAAHVIQYGEKEYAITKVSDTTLKVLVDFAHGKTMMNIHTDHHDKQVGVEKGVSTSFVKSPSNAAYISTALSPSDIFPPHDAELISVVDSADFAKRGITIDDVLQTVFSVDKEKELMKNKQNLGFVVNKMLLFYKNKKNFLSNVVMQSSPSLISMYNTIKNVVKQLELSDPSEIKKRSDEYIGTQNLNSEKGSDTCVGRIMMLKTGNYIVYDNYAVQYDGGLLIMKGGYDRYTIFKNQPQIDIFTMGWSMGLIQISKNPFKKDKSPEVEAINLGEYVQTKLLPKFKKQLESEYVSLLTIKEIFEKEVTKNRRDSAVGFTMKDFISLFQNSKVKGINLNNKSSFNSMIEDIANKKYYSLSDKQKEMLKKIQISLWDIVQAQSGGHKDITNISGLNFARGMKAGEHNTNLIKPMMIQITRDMLKFLGTDKKFNLTMGNFDHLLKPEVRESLGETGETSNDEVKPLEGKFMSIDDKDGRFKFGTIAEEIVYQHLTKNAPEGTKIENTKNKEGWSSLLDLKFGDIWITKSTGKVIKADVKSGRAVTLNSIEKFEGDIYIFVNSRSTDMNDSYVVSANNIKKYCKMLIAKDPSKVIKLKSGMDGIRIDFKNEAQNLPKMTFAEYLSKFKGSN
;
A
#
# COMPACT_ATOMS: atom_id res chain seq x y z
N MET A 1 -37.08 42.69 -21.69
CA MET A 1 -36.09 41.93 -22.49
C MET A 1 -34.65 42.15 -22.03
N LYS A 2 -34.15 43.40 -21.91
CA LYS A 2 -32.78 43.66 -21.39
C LYS A 2 -32.54 43.13 -19.96
N TYR A 3 -33.48 43.35 -19.03
CA TYR A 3 -33.42 42.78 -17.67
C TYR A 3 -33.49 41.25 -17.66
N PHE A 4 -34.26 40.64 -18.57
CA PHE A 4 -34.37 39.18 -18.70
C PHE A 4 -33.10 38.59 -19.32
N LEU A 5 -32.50 39.27 -20.30
CA LEU A 5 -31.21 38.92 -20.88
C LEU A 5 -30.07 39.11 -19.86
N GLU A 6 -30.08 40.15 -19.04
CA GLU A 6 -29.11 40.35 -17.95
C GLU A 6 -29.22 39.23 -16.90
N GLN A 7 -30.43 38.79 -16.53
CA GLN A 7 -30.63 37.66 -15.61
C GLN A 7 -30.23 36.31 -16.23
N VAL A 8 -30.55 36.07 -17.51
CA VAL A 8 -30.18 34.83 -18.23
C VAL A 8 -28.67 34.76 -18.51
N TYR A 9 -28.00 35.90 -18.79
CA TYR A 9 -26.54 35.96 -18.88
C TYR A 9 -25.85 35.79 -17.52
N LEU A 10 -26.48 36.21 -16.41
CA LEU A 10 -25.97 36.01 -15.04
C LEU A 10 -26.13 34.58 -14.49
N GLU A 11 -26.98 33.74 -15.11
CA GLU A 11 -27.08 32.31 -14.79
C GLU A 11 -26.09 31.44 -15.59
N THR A 12 -25.16 32.03 -16.34
CA THR A 12 -24.03 31.30 -16.93
C THR A 12 -22.94 31.11 -15.87
N GLY A 13 -23.08 30.06 -15.06
CA GLY A 13 -22.13 29.75 -13.98
C GLY A 13 -22.72 28.82 -12.92
N LEU A 14 -22.45 29.12 -11.65
CA LEU A 14 -23.03 28.38 -10.53
C LEU A 14 -24.54 28.62 -10.42
N ARG A 15 -25.30 27.53 -10.29
CA ARG A 15 -26.75 27.58 -10.06
C ARG A 15 -27.08 28.48 -8.86
N ASP A 16 -28.14 29.28 -8.98
CA ASP A 16 -28.63 30.16 -7.90
C ASP A 16 -27.63 31.21 -7.38
N ILE A 17 -26.53 31.49 -8.10
CA ILE A 17 -25.49 32.42 -7.60
C ILE A 17 -26.05 33.83 -7.32
N THR A 18 -26.94 34.35 -8.16
CA THR A 18 -27.58 35.66 -7.94
C THR A 18 -28.44 35.69 -6.68
N LYS A 19 -29.15 34.57 -6.40
CA LYS A 19 -29.92 34.41 -5.17
C LYS A 19 -29.00 34.33 -3.95
N LEU A 20 -27.93 33.55 -4.02
CA LEU A 20 -26.93 33.46 -2.96
C LEU A 20 -26.28 34.82 -2.68
N ALA A 21 -25.90 35.57 -3.71
CA ALA A 21 -25.32 36.90 -3.57
C ALA A 21 -26.28 37.95 -2.97
N SER A 22 -27.58 37.74 -3.12
CA SER A 22 -28.61 38.57 -2.49
C SER A 22 -28.70 38.29 -0.99
N SER A 23 -28.59 37.01 -0.60
CA SER A 23 -28.69 36.56 0.80
C SER A 23 -27.39 36.69 1.60
N TYR A 24 -26.23 36.61 0.93
CA TYR A 24 -24.91 36.56 1.58
C TYR A 24 -24.00 37.66 1.05
N LYS A 25 -23.34 38.38 1.95
CA LYS A 25 -22.31 39.39 1.61
C LYS A 25 -20.89 38.93 1.91
N GLU A 26 -20.75 37.92 2.75
CA GLU A 26 -19.46 37.37 3.14
C GLU A 26 -19.41 35.87 2.87
N ALA A 27 -18.22 35.35 2.58
CA ALA A 27 -17.99 33.93 2.31
C ALA A 27 -16.75 33.38 3.01
N GLU A 28 -16.82 32.09 3.37
CA GLU A 28 -15.68 31.29 3.82
C GLU A 28 -15.49 30.10 2.88
N ILE A 29 -14.24 29.88 2.45
CA ILE A 29 -13.89 28.86 1.46
C ILE A 29 -13.18 27.70 2.13
N TYR A 30 -13.58 26.47 1.84
CA TYR A 30 -12.97 25.23 2.28
C TYR A 30 -12.34 24.53 1.08
N PHE A 31 -11.06 24.15 1.17
CA PHE A 31 -10.30 23.69 0.00
C PHE A 31 -9.27 22.61 0.33
N HIS A 32 -8.99 21.73 -0.64
CA HIS A 32 -7.99 20.67 -0.52
C HIS A 32 -6.56 21.20 -0.56
N MET A 33 -5.60 20.40 -0.05
CA MET A 33 -4.29 20.90 0.36
C MET A 33 -3.15 20.73 -0.67
N ASP A 34 -3.48 20.69 -1.95
CA ASP A 34 -2.55 20.66 -3.08
C ASP A 34 -2.70 21.90 -3.98
N LEU A 35 -2.02 21.90 -5.13
CA LEU A 35 -2.04 23.03 -6.05
C LEU A 35 -3.45 23.30 -6.59
N ASP A 36 -4.19 22.26 -6.98
CA ASP A 36 -5.53 22.43 -7.56
C ASP A 36 -6.52 22.94 -6.51
N GLY A 37 -6.49 22.42 -5.28
CA GLY A 37 -7.34 22.91 -4.21
C GLY A 37 -7.06 24.37 -3.83
N VAL A 38 -5.78 24.76 -3.71
CA VAL A 38 -5.38 26.15 -3.41
C VAL A 38 -5.79 27.09 -4.54
N THR A 39 -5.58 26.69 -5.79
CA THR A 39 -5.91 27.54 -6.95
C THR A 39 -7.41 27.58 -7.21
N SER A 40 -8.15 26.51 -6.94
CA SER A 40 -9.61 26.47 -6.92
C SER A 40 -10.17 27.47 -5.91
N ALA A 41 -9.57 27.55 -4.72
CA ALA A 41 -9.97 28.50 -3.70
C ALA A 41 -9.71 29.96 -4.12
N ILE A 42 -8.58 30.23 -4.78
CA ILE A 42 -8.28 31.55 -5.34
C ILE A 42 -9.25 31.88 -6.49
N ALA A 43 -9.56 30.91 -7.35
CA ALA A 43 -10.48 31.08 -8.47
C ALA A 43 -11.89 31.41 -7.98
N ILE A 44 -12.43 30.60 -7.05
CA ILE A 44 -13.79 30.82 -6.54
C ILE A 44 -13.88 32.11 -5.73
N LYS A 45 -12.81 32.52 -5.01
CA LYS A 45 -12.73 33.82 -4.34
C LYS A 45 -12.97 34.97 -5.32
N GLU A 46 -12.25 35.00 -6.45
CA GLU A 46 -12.45 36.06 -7.45
C GLU A 46 -13.77 35.93 -8.20
N TYR A 47 -14.28 34.71 -8.40
CA TYR A 47 -15.63 34.51 -8.96
C TYR A 47 -16.69 35.15 -8.05
N LEU A 48 -16.70 34.83 -6.76
CA LEU A 48 -17.67 35.35 -5.77
C LEU A 48 -17.61 36.88 -5.65
N LYS A 49 -16.42 37.46 -5.73
CA LYS A 49 -16.20 38.91 -5.70
C LYS A 49 -16.95 39.64 -6.82
N ARG A 50 -17.08 39.03 -8.02
CA ARG A 50 -17.85 39.60 -9.14
C ARG A 50 -19.34 39.76 -8.82
N TYR A 51 -19.85 38.96 -7.88
CA TYR A 51 -21.22 39.03 -7.39
C TYR A 51 -21.35 39.84 -6.09
N GLY A 52 -20.31 40.59 -5.70
CA GLY A 52 -20.33 41.42 -4.49
C GLY A 52 -20.24 40.64 -3.18
N ILE A 53 -19.78 39.38 -3.23
CA ILE A 53 -19.57 38.55 -2.04
C ILE A 53 -18.09 38.62 -1.66
N LYS A 54 -17.79 39.09 -0.45
CA LYS A 54 -16.43 39.21 0.07
C LYS A 54 -15.99 37.92 0.76
N THR A 55 -14.91 37.29 0.32
CA THR A 55 -14.30 36.20 1.09
C THR A 55 -13.60 36.77 2.33
N ILE A 56 -13.95 36.24 3.50
CA ILE A 56 -13.40 36.67 4.80
C ILE A 56 -12.44 35.66 5.41
N ALA A 57 -12.53 34.37 5.04
CA ALA A 57 -11.59 33.35 5.46
C ALA A 57 -11.48 32.20 4.44
N ALA A 58 -10.37 31.46 4.54
CA ALA A 58 -10.12 30.25 3.78
C ALA A 58 -9.59 29.16 4.72
N HIS A 59 -10.11 27.94 4.61
CA HIS A 59 -9.89 26.82 5.50
C HIS A 59 -9.43 25.59 4.74
N VAL A 60 -8.37 24.97 5.21
CA VAL A 60 -7.89 23.71 4.66
C VAL A 60 -8.82 22.58 5.11
N ILE A 61 -9.25 21.73 4.16
CA ILE A 61 -9.94 20.47 4.42
C ILE A 61 -9.13 19.31 3.83
N GLN A 62 -9.10 18.18 4.52
CA GLN A 62 -8.34 16.99 4.13
C GLN A 62 -9.06 15.75 4.62
N TYR A 63 -9.16 14.72 3.78
CA TYR A 63 -9.78 13.43 4.13
C TYR A 63 -9.26 12.86 5.46
N GLY A 64 -10.15 12.21 6.21
CA GLY A 64 -9.83 11.61 7.51
C GLY A 64 -10.02 12.58 8.68
N GLU A 65 -9.16 12.52 9.70
CA GLU A 65 -9.35 13.25 10.96
C GLU A 65 -9.46 14.78 10.82
N LYS A 66 -8.83 15.36 9.79
CA LYS A 66 -8.88 16.81 9.51
C LYS A 66 -10.19 17.26 8.87
N GLU A 67 -10.87 16.37 8.15
CA GLU A 67 -12.15 16.63 7.46
C GLU A 67 -13.23 17.07 8.44
N TYR A 68 -13.25 16.43 9.61
CA TYR A 68 -14.25 16.67 10.65
C TYR A 68 -13.79 17.66 11.73
N ALA A 69 -12.54 18.11 11.65
CA ALA A 69 -11.94 19.11 12.53
C ALA A 69 -12.08 20.55 12.01
N ILE A 70 -12.70 20.74 10.85
CA ILE A 70 -13.07 22.06 10.33
C ILE A 70 -14.07 22.73 11.27
N THR A 71 -13.99 24.05 11.38
CA THR A 71 -14.82 24.85 12.30
C THR A 71 -16.18 25.13 11.68
N LYS A 72 -17.26 24.96 12.45
CA LYS A 72 -18.59 25.45 12.10
C LYS A 72 -18.58 26.98 12.09
N VAL A 73 -19.18 27.58 11.07
CA VAL A 73 -19.21 29.03 10.88
C VAL A 73 -20.64 29.53 10.88
N SER A 74 -20.82 30.85 11.08
CA SER A 74 -22.13 31.51 11.20
C SER A 74 -23.07 31.18 10.03
N ASP A 75 -24.36 30.98 10.30
CA ASP A 75 -25.39 30.78 9.29
C ASP A 75 -25.53 31.97 8.32
N THR A 76 -25.09 33.16 8.71
CA THR A 76 -25.11 34.39 7.89
C THR A 76 -23.98 34.49 6.87
N THR A 77 -23.02 33.57 6.90
CA THR A 77 -21.86 33.55 5.99
C THR A 77 -22.07 32.48 4.91
N LEU A 78 -21.68 32.74 3.67
CA LEU A 78 -21.73 31.74 2.59
C LEU A 78 -20.58 30.74 2.74
N LYS A 79 -20.86 29.44 2.71
CA LYS A 79 -19.85 28.38 2.83
C LYS A 79 -19.64 27.71 1.50
N VAL A 80 -18.39 27.68 1.06
CA VAL A 80 -18.02 27.22 -0.29
C VAL A 80 -16.97 26.14 -0.17
N LEU A 81 -17.28 24.94 -0.67
CA LEU A 81 -16.36 23.81 -0.71
C LEU A 81 -15.83 23.63 -2.14
N VAL A 82 -14.51 23.57 -2.31
CA VAL A 82 -13.89 23.39 -3.61
C VAL A 82 -12.89 22.24 -3.59
N ASP A 83 -12.84 21.50 -4.69
CA ASP A 83 -11.89 20.42 -4.96
C ASP A 83 -11.85 19.35 -3.85
N PHE A 84 -13.02 18.85 -3.47
CA PHE A 84 -13.13 17.86 -2.40
C PHE A 84 -14.37 17.00 -2.59
N ALA A 85 -14.23 15.68 -2.67
CA ALA A 85 -15.33 14.80 -3.07
C ALA A 85 -16.41 14.60 -1.98
N HIS A 86 -16.07 14.78 -0.71
CA HIS A 86 -17.01 14.60 0.40
C HIS A 86 -17.71 15.91 0.74
N GLY A 87 -19.00 15.99 0.38
CA GLY A 87 -19.88 17.09 0.77
C GLY A 87 -19.99 17.24 2.29
N LYS A 88 -20.32 18.46 2.72
CA LYS A 88 -20.57 18.77 4.14
C LYS A 88 -21.90 19.48 4.27
N THR A 89 -22.57 19.17 5.38
CA THR A 89 -23.95 19.60 5.66
C THR A 89 -24.13 21.11 5.67
N MET A 90 -23.11 21.82 6.12
CA MET A 90 -23.09 23.28 6.21
C MET A 90 -22.81 24.00 4.88
N MET A 91 -22.50 23.30 3.79
CA MET A 91 -22.04 23.96 2.55
C MET A 91 -23.21 24.53 1.75
N ASN A 92 -22.99 25.70 1.15
CA ASN A 92 -23.95 26.33 0.24
C ASN A 92 -23.56 26.14 -1.23
N ILE A 93 -22.26 26.14 -1.50
CA ILE A 93 -21.68 25.89 -2.83
C ILE A 93 -20.70 24.73 -2.72
N HIS A 94 -20.71 23.84 -3.72
CA HIS A 94 -19.73 22.75 -3.84
C HIS A 94 -19.29 22.55 -5.29
N THR A 95 -18.01 22.82 -5.58
CA THR A 95 -17.40 22.55 -6.89
C THR A 95 -16.37 21.44 -6.77
N ASP A 96 -16.35 20.50 -7.70
CA ASP A 96 -15.40 19.39 -7.66
C ASP A 96 -15.20 18.76 -9.05
N HIS A 97 -14.08 18.07 -9.25
CA HIS A 97 -13.76 17.40 -10.52
C HIS A 97 -13.52 15.88 -10.40
N HIS A 98 -13.64 15.31 -9.19
CA HIS A 98 -13.51 13.87 -8.97
C HIS A 98 -14.63 13.07 -9.67
N ASP A 99 -14.40 11.77 -9.90
CA ASP A 99 -15.37 10.91 -10.61
C ASP A 99 -16.72 10.75 -9.87
N LYS A 100 -16.73 10.88 -8.54
CA LYS A 100 -17.94 10.75 -7.70
C LYS A 100 -17.86 11.63 -6.46
N GLN A 101 -19.00 12.19 -6.07
CA GLN A 101 -19.18 12.96 -4.84
C GLN A 101 -20.17 12.25 -3.91
N VAL A 102 -19.97 12.38 -2.60
CA VAL A 102 -20.81 11.77 -1.56
C VAL A 102 -21.19 12.80 -0.50
N GLY A 103 -22.35 12.63 0.14
CA GLY A 103 -22.76 13.50 1.26
C GLY A 103 -23.16 14.93 0.90
N VAL A 104 -23.47 15.20 -0.38
CA VAL A 104 -23.94 16.51 -0.84
C VAL A 104 -25.41 16.71 -0.48
N GLU A 105 -25.74 17.81 0.21
CA GLU A 105 -27.11 18.09 0.64
C GLU A 105 -28.02 18.56 -0.50
N LYS A 106 -29.34 18.34 -0.33
CA LYS A 106 -30.34 18.93 -1.22
C LYS A 106 -30.32 20.45 -1.07
N GLY A 107 -30.27 21.15 -2.20
CA GLY A 107 -30.27 22.63 -2.23
C GLY A 107 -28.87 23.26 -2.18
N VAL A 108 -27.80 22.46 -2.09
CA VAL A 108 -26.44 22.94 -2.35
C VAL A 108 -26.31 23.29 -3.84
N SER A 109 -25.76 24.46 -4.14
CA SER A 109 -25.40 24.83 -5.50
C SER A 109 -24.13 24.08 -5.90
N THR A 110 -24.25 23.16 -6.85
CA THR A 110 -23.15 22.28 -7.23
C THR A 110 -22.64 22.56 -8.63
N SER A 111 -21.35 22.27 -8.83
CA SER A 111 -20.76 22.11 -10.16
C SER A 111 -19.74 20.98 -10.13
N PHE A 112 -20.16 19.79 -10.57
CA PHE A 112 -19.31 18.61 -10.64
C PHE A 112 -18.99 18.29 -12.09
N VAL A 113 -17.77 18.57 -12.50
CA VAL A 113 -17.35 18.45 -13.91
C VAL A 113 -16.07 17.66 -14.00
N LYS A 114 -16.13 16.56 -14.75
CA LYS A 114 -14.95 15.76 -15.08
C LYS A 114 -14.00 16.60 -15.94
N SER A 115 -12.96 17.10 -15.30
CA SER A 115 -11.96 17.97 -15.91
C SER A 115 -10.57 17.65 -15.34
N PRO A 116 -9.48 18.01 -16.03
CA PRO A 116 -8.13 17.80 -15.52
C PRO A 116 -7.78 18.59 -14.26
N SER A 117 -8.57 19.59 -13.88
CA SER A 117 -8.37 20.46 -12.73
C SER A 117 -9.65 21.24 -12.46
N ASN A 118 -10.10 21.26 -11.20
CA ASN A 118 -11.24 22.05 -10.78
C ASN A 118 -10.94 23.56 -10.89
N ALA A 119 -9.70 23.99 -10.60
CA ALA A 119 -9.30 25.40 -10.71
C ALA A 119 -9.37 25.91 -12.16
N ALA A 120 -8.89 25.10 -13.12
CA ALA A 120 -8.94 25.42 -14.53
C ALA A 120 -10.41 25.53 -15.00
N TYR A 121 -11.25 24.57 -14.61
CA TYR A 121 -12.67 24.61 -14.94
C TYR A 121 -13.38 25.86 -14.36
N ILE A 122 -13.15 26.19 -13.07
CA ILE A 122 -13.71 27.41 -12.46
C ILE A 122 -13.25 28.64 -13.24
N SER A 123 -11.97 28.69 -13.59
CA SER A 123 -11.36 29.83 -14.25
C SER A 123 -11.89 30.06 -15.66
N THR A 124 -11.96 29.03 -16.50
CA THR A 124 -12.15 29.19 -17.95
C THR A 124 -13.53 28.80 -18.46
N ALA A 125 -14.31 28.05 -17.67
CA ALA A 125 -15.62 27.54 -18.11
C ALA A 125 -16.78 27.98 -17.21
N LEU A 126 -16.58 27.94 -15.89
CA LEU A 126 -17.62 28.35 -14.94
C LEU A 126 -17.75 29.87 -14.84
N SER A 127 -16.61 30.57 -14.89
CA SER A 127 -16.57 32.03 -14.80
C SER A 127 -16.93 32.66 -16.15
N PRO A 128 -17.73 33.76 -16.18
CA PRO A 128 -18.04 34.48 -17.42
C PRO A 128 -16.82 35.04 -18.17
N SER A 129 -15.68 35.14 -17.49
CA SER A 129 -14.39 35.45 -18.12
C SER A 129 -13.25 34.85 -17.30
N ASP A 130 -12.13 34.58 -17.96
CA ASP A 130 -10.96 33.96 -17.36
C ASP A 130 -10.56 34.62 -16.03
N ILE A 131 -10.28 33.80 -15.03
CA ILE A 131 -9.81 34.25 -13.71
C ILE A 131 -8.29 34.16 -13.65
N PHE A 132 -7.73 32.98 -13.89
CA PHE A 132 -6.31 32.76 -14.08
C PHE A 132 -5.91 33.02 -15.54
N PRO A 133 -4.69 33.50 -15.81
CA PRO A 133 -4.13 33.49 -17.15
C PRO A 133 -4.22 32.09 -17.78
N PRO A 134 -4.58 31.94 -19.07
CA PRO A 134 -4.80 30.63 -19.69
C PRO A 134 -3.63 29.66 -19.53
N HIS A 135 -2.39 30.16 -19.66
CA HIS A 135 -1.19 29.33 -19.45
C HIS A 135 -1.05 28.83 -18.00
N ASP A 136 -1.42 29.64 -17.01
CA ASP A 136 -1.35 29.21 -15.61
C ASP A 136 -2.42 28.15 -15.33
N ALA A 137 -3.64 28.33 -15.85
CA ALA A 137 -4.72 27.33 -15.76
C ALA A 137 -4.33 26.00 -16.45
N GLU A 138 -3.68 26.08 -17.61
CA GLU A 138 -3.14 24.91 -18.29
C GLU A 138 -2.05 24.22 -17.45
N LEU A 139 -1.10 24.97 -16.88
CA LEU A 139 -0.05 24.38 -16.05
C LEU A 139 -0.60 23.73 -14.78
N ILE A 140 -1.62 24.33 -14.15
CA ILE A 140 -2.33 23.72 -13.01
C ILE A 140 -2.94 22.39 -13.42
N SER A 141 -3.64 22.35 -14.56
CA SER A 141 -4.20 21.11 -15.13
C SER A 141 -3.13 20.04 -15.36
N VAL A 142 -1.96 20.43 -15.87
CA VAL A 142 -0.84 19.51 -16.13
C VAL A 142 -0.26 18.92 -14.85
N VAL A 143 -0.14 19.73 -13.80
CA VAL A 143 0.35 19.28 -12.50
C VAL A 143 -0.63 18.32 -11.86
N ASP A 144 -1.93 18.64 -11.92
CA ASP A 144 -2.98 17.85 -11.28
C ASP A 144 -3.19 16.50 -12.00
N SER A 145 -3.30 16.53 -13.33
CA SER A 145 -3.45 15.33 -14.16
C SER A 145 -2.14 14.53 -14.35
N ALA A 146 -1.01 15.07 -13.91
CA ALA A 146 0.35 14.54 -14.12
C ALA A 146 0.69 14.20 -15.59
N ASP A 147 0.24 15.01 -16.55
CA ASP A 147 0.42 14.76 -18.00
C ASP A 147 1.79 15.25 -18.52
N PHE A 148 2.87 14.84 -17.85
CA PHE A 148 4.22 15.39 -18.09
C PHE A 148 4.86 14.85 -19.36
N ALA A 149 4.82 13.53 -19.59
CA ALA A 149 5.46 12.89 -20.74
C ALA A 149 4.97 13.47 -22.07
N LYS A 150 3.64 13.61 -22.25
CA LYS A 150 3.04 14.14 -23.48
C LYS A 150 3.47 15.57 -23.79
N ARG A 151 3.80 16.33 -22.76
CA ARG A 151 4.20 17.74 -22.84
C ARG A 151 5.71 17.96 -22.82
N GLY A 152 6.49 16.87 -22.87
CA GLY A 152 7.95 16.95 -22.84
C GLY A 152 8.51 17.51 -21.53
N ILE A 153 7.73 17.48 -20.45
CA ILE A 153 8.17 17.92 -19.13
C ILE A 153 9.01 16.82 -18.51
N THR A 154 10.22 17.16 -18.08
CA THR A 154 11.15 16.21 -17.45
C THR A 154 10.90 16.10 -15.95
N ILE A 155 11.43 15.04 -15.35
CA ILE A 155 11.37 14.87 -13.90
C ILE A 155 12.15 15.97 -13.16
N ASP A 156 13.25 16.47 -13.73
CA ASP A 156 14.04 17.53 -13.13
C ASP A 156 13.32 18.89 -13.18
N ASP A 157 12.54 19.16 -14.23
CA ASP A 157 11.65 20.34 -14.27
C ASP A 157 10.67 20.29 -13.08
N VAL A 158 10.03 19.15 -12.86
CA VAL A 158 9.03 18.99 -11.79
C VAL A 158 9.68 18.98 -10.42
N LEU A 159 10.88 18.43 -10.24
CA LEU A 159 11.58 18.36 -8.96
C LEU A 159 12.36 19.63 -8.60
N GLN A 160 12.31 20.67 -9.44
CA GLN A 160 12.95 21.95 -9.16
C GLN A 160 12.38 22.60 -7.89
N THR A 161 13.29 23.01 -6.99
CA THR A 161 12.93 23.59 -5.67
C THR A 161 13.23 25.09 -5.56
N VAL A 162 14.05 25.62 -6.49
CA VAL A 162 14.46 27.03 -6.51
C VAL A 162 14.21 27.60 -7.89
N PHE A 163 13.54 28.74 -7.94
CA PHE A 163 13.29 29.47 -9.18
C PHE A 163 14.38 30.52 -9.43
N SER A 164 14.89 30.56 -10.64
CA SER A 164 15.74 31.62 -11.18
C SER A 164 15.37 31.85 -12.65
N VAL A 165 15.33 33.12 -13.07
CA VAL A 165 15.08 33.44 -14.48
C VAL A 165 16.28 33.00 -15.30
N ASP A 166 16.03 32.12 -16.26
CA ASP A 166 16.99 31.68 -17.26
C ASP A 166 16.80 32.56 -18.50
N LYS A 167 17.75 33.49 -18.72
CA LYS A 167 17.67 34.46 -19.82
C LYS A 167 17.83 33.83 -21.21
N GLU A 168 18.34 32.60 -21.28
CA GLU A 168 18.52 31.86 -22.53
C GLU A 168 17.24 31.10 -22.92
N LYS A 169 16.29 30.93 -21.98
CA LYS A 169 15.02 30.26 -22.23
C LYS A 169 13.90 31.24 -22.53
N GLU A 170 12.95 30.78 -23.34
CA GLU A 170 11.72 31.52 -23.62
C GLU A 170 10.94 31.85 -22.33
N LEU A 171 10.20 32.95 -22.38
CA LEU A 171 9.36 33.41 -21.27
C LEU A 171 8.40 32.31 -20.77
N MET A 172 7.82 31.53 -21.68
CA MET A 172 6.86 30.49 -21.35
C MET A 172 7.51 29.35 -20.55
N LYS A 173 8.75 28.96 -20.91
CA LYS A 173 9.49 27.95 -20.14
C LYS A 173 9.86 28.46 -18.74
N ASN A 174 10.23 29.74 -18.61
CA ASN A 174 10.45 30.36 -17.31
C ASN A 174 9.18 30.37 -16.44
N LYS A 175 8.02 30.71 -17.01
CA LYS A 175 6.73 30.64 -16.31
C LYS A 175 6.38 29.21 -15.88
N GLN A 176 6.64 28.23 -16.74
CA GLN A 176 6.45 26.82 -16.41
C GLN A 176 7.29 26.39 -15.21
N ASN A 177 8.60 26.70 -15.23
CA ASN A 177 9.52 26.38 -14.14
C ASN A 177 9.10 27.04 -12.82
N LEU A 178 8.65 28.30 -12.88
CA LEU A 178 8.10 29.00 -11.73
C LEU A 178 6.90 28.24 -11.14
N GLY A 179 5.97 27.78 -11.98
CA GLY A 179 4.80 27.02 -11.53
C GLY A 179 5.15 25.70 -10.83
N PHE A 180 6.16 24.97 -11.32
CA PHE A 180 6.64 23.77 -10.62
C PHE A 180 7.25 24.10 -9.25
N VAL A 181 8.02 25.18 -9.15
CA VAL A 181 8.55 25.66 -7.87
C VAL A 181 7.43 26.08 -6.93
N VAL A 182 6.38 26.76 -7.41
CA VAL A 182 5.18 27.10 -6.61
C VAL A 182 4.54 25.83 -6.05
N ASN A 183 4.33 24.81 -6.88
CA ASN A 183 3.80 23.52 -6.43
C ASN A 183 4.68 22.90 -5.33
N LYS A 184 6.01 22.90 -5.49
CA LYS A 184 6.93 22.39 -4.45
C LYS A 184 6.86 23.17 -3.15
N MET A 185 6.89 24.49 -3.22
CA MET A 185 6.81 25.32 -2.02
C MET A 185 5.47 25.08 -1.29
N LEU A 186 4.36 25.01 -2.03
CA LEU A 186 3.06 24.66 -1.45
C LEU A 186 3.12 23.32 -0.74
N LEU A 187 3.57 22.25 -1.42
CA LEU A 187 3.64 20.90 -0.84
C LEU A 187 4.56 20.81 0.37
N PHE A 188 5.65 21.57 0.38
CA PHE A 188 6.58 21.62 1.51
C PHE A 188 5.97 22.26 2.75
N TYR A 189 5.27 23.39 2.59
CA TYR A 189 4.70 24.15 3.69
C TYR A 189 3.23 23.82 3.99
N LYS A 190 2.55 22.95 3.22
CA LYS A 190 1.09 22.70 3.31
C LYS A 190 0.56 22.34 4.69
N ASN A 191 1.39 21.75 5.54
CA ASN A 191 1.02 21.37 6.90
C ASN A 191 1.33 22.44 7.95
N LYS A 192 1.94 23.57 7.58
CA LYS A 192 2.24 24.68 8.49
C LYS A 192 0.96 25.46 8.77
N LYS A 193 0.73 25.75 10.05
CA LYS A 193 -0.47 26.46 10.52
C LYS A 193 -0.62 27.79 9.76
N ASN A 194 -1.84 28.09 9.32
CA ASN A 194 -2.23 29.31 8.59
C ASN A 194 -1.54 29.56 7.23
N PHE A 195 -0.57 28.74 6.81
CA PHE A 195 0.18 28.96 5.58
C PHE A 195 -0.71 28.97 4.34
N LEU A 196 -1.43 27.87 4.06
CA LEU A 196 -2.28 27.76 2.87
C LEU A 196 -3.42 28.78 2.88
N SER A 197 -4.06 29.00 4.03
CA SER A 197 -5.10 30.02 4.21
C SER A 197 -4.58 31.41 3.85
N ASN A 198 -3.40 31.79 4.33
CA ASN A 198 -2.79 33.08 3.99
C ASN A 198 -2.45 33.17 2.50
N VAL A 199 -1.94 32.10 1.89
CA VAL A 199 -1.67 32.06 0.44
C VAL A 199 -2.95 32.30 -0.36
N VAL A 200 -4.06 31.62 -0.02
CA VAL A 200 -5.36 31.82 -0.69
C VAL A 200 -5.86 33.25 -0.50
N MET A 201 -5.84 33.77 0.73
CA MET A 201 -6.39 35.09 1.03
C MET A 201 -5.58 36.22 0.38
N GLN A 202 -4.25 36.12 0.34
CA GLN A 202 -3.36 37.19 -0.10
C GLN A 202 -2.99 37.14 -1.60
N SER A 203 -3.14 35.99 -2.28
CA SER A 203 -2.76 35.88 -3.70
C SER A 203 -3.83 36.45 -4.64
N SER A 204 -3.37 37.07 -5.72
CA SER A 204 -4.17 37.28 -6.94
C SER A 204 -4.06 36.04 -7.85
N PRO A 205 -4.98 35.82 -8.81
CA PRO A 205 -4.97 34.63 -9.67
C PRO A 205 -3.83 34.63 -10.69
N SER A 206 -2.65 34.22 -10.27
CA SER A 206 -1.53 33.83 -11.14
C SER A 206 -0.49 33.09 -10.31
N LEU A 207 0.27 32.20 -10.96
CA LEU A 207 1.37 31.48 -10.31
C LEU A 207 2.51 32.43 -9.91
N ILE A 208 2.67 33.54 -10.64
CA ILE A 208 3.61 34.62 -10.26
C ILE A 208 3.20 35.29 -8.95
N SER A 209 1.92 35.68 -8.83
CA SER A 209 1.42 36.25 -7.58
C SER A 209 1.58 35.25 -6.45
N MET A 210 1.22 33.98 -6.66
CA MET A 210 1.35 32.95 -5.64
C MET A 210 2.80 32.75 -5.20
N TYR A 211 3.77 32.72 -6.12
CA TYR A 211 5.19 32.63 -5.76
C TYR A 211 5.63 33.74 -4.82
N ASN A 212 5.28 35.00 -5.14
CA ASN A 212 5.61 36.14 -4.31
C ASN A 212 4.87 36.12 -2.96
N THR A 213 3.58 35.77 -2.97
CA THR A 213 2.78 35.62 -1.76
C THR A 213 3.37 34.55 -0.85
N ILE A 214 3.72 33.38 -1.37
CA ILE A 214 4.31 32.29 -0.58
C ILE A 214 5.59 32.77 0.11
N LYS A 215 6.48 33.46 -0.61
CA LYS A 215 7.71 34.03 -0.01
C LYS A 215 7.40 35.02 1.12
N ASN A 216 6.37 35.85 0.95
CA ASN A 216 5.95 36.80 1.97
C ASN A 216 5.32 36.09 3.18
N VAL A 217 4.44 35.11 2.96
CA VAL A 217 3.79 34.33 4.02
C VAL A 217 4.81 33.50 4.80
N VAL A 218 5.81 32.91 4.15
CA VAL A 218 6.92 32.22 4.81
C VAL A 218 7.65 33.15 5.79
N LYS A 219 7.92 34.39 5.38
CA LYS A 219 8.52 35.41 6.25
C LYS A 219 7.59 35.84 7.38
N GLN A 220 6.33 36.13 7.08
CA GLN A 220 5.31 36.54 8.06
C GLN A 220 5.09 35.48 9.15
N LEU A 221 5.19 34.20 8.80
CA LEU A 221 5.01 33.08 9.71
C LEU A 221 6.33 32.55 10.30
N GLU A 222 7.45 33.22 10.06
CA GLU A 222 8.78 32.85 10.55
C GLU A 222 9.14 31.38 10.25
N LEU A 223 8.77 30.91 9.05
CA LEU A 223 9.05 29.55 8.60
C LEU A 223 10.46 29.45 8.00
N SER A 224 11.04 28.24 8.04
CA SER A 224 12.31 27.93 7.38
C SER A 224 12.34 28.43 5.94
N ASP A 225 13.48 28.98 5.50
CA ASP A 225 13.64 29.54 4.17
C ASP A 225 13.47 28.47 3.06
N PRO A 226 12.90 28.81 1.88
CA PRO A 226 12.71 27.86 0.79
C PRO A 226 14.00 27.22 0.27
N SER A 227 15.18 27.82 0.49
CA SER A 227 16.48 27.20 0.17
C SER A 227 16.71 25.88 0.90
N GLU A 228 16.10 25.67 2.08
CA GLU A 228 16.17 24.39 2.79
C GLU A 228 15.45 23.26 2.05
N ILE A 229 14.45 23.58 1.21
CA ILE A 229 13.70 22.59 0.44
C ILE A 229 14.66 21.77 -0.44
N LYS A 230 15.61 22.46 -1.09
CA LYS A 230 16.62 21.81 -1.93
C LYS A 230 17.45 20.81 -1.14
N LYS A 231 18.02 21.24 -0.01
CA LYS A 231 18.86 20.38 0.83
C LYS A 231 18.10 19.13 1.28
N ARG A 232 16.86 19.29 1.76
CA ARG A 232 16.06 18.16 2.25
C ARG A 232 15.59 17.23 1.13
N SER A 233 15.31 17.78 -0.05
CA SER A 233 14.96 17.00 -1.23
C SER A 233 16.15 16.18 -1.73
N ASP A 234 17.34 16.79 -1.82
CA ASP A 234 18.58 16.12 -2.22
C ASP A 234 18.94 15.00 -1.23
N GLU A 235 18.84 15.27 0.09
CA GLU A 235 19.01 14.25 1.14
C GLU A 235 18.00 13.10 0.99
N TYR A 236 16.72 13.40 0.74
CA TYR A 236 15.69 12.37 0.54
C TYR A 236 16.00 11.48 -0.67
N ILE A 237 16.26 12.10 -1.84
CA ILE A 237 16.61 11.39 -3.08
C ILE A 237 17.83 10.49 -2.86
N GLY A 238 18.87 11.00 -2.19
CA GLY A 238 20.07 10.26 -1.85
C GLY A 238 19.82 9.05 -0.94
N THR A 239 19.04 9.22 0.14
CA THR A 239 18.74 8.09 1.05
C THR A 239 17.91 6.98 0.40
N GLN A 240 16.98 7.33 -0.50
CA GLN A 240 16.19 6.31 -1.21
C GLN A 240 17.09 5.40 -2.06
N ASN A 241 18.13 5.93 -2.71
CA ASN A 241 19.07 5.13 -3.50
C ASN A 241 19.79 4.04 -2.68
N LEU A 242 19.98 4.25 -1.38
CA LEU A 242 20.67 3.29 -0.50
C LEU A 242 19.75 2.16 0.00
N ASN A 243 18.43 2.32 -0.13
CA ASN A 243 17.42 1.41 0.43
C ASN A 243 16.78 0.51 -0.65
N SER A 244 17.43 0.38 -1.81
CA SER A 244 16.94 -0.43 -2.92
C SER A 244 17.49 -1.85 -2.88
N GLU A 245 16.62 -2.84 -3.10
CA GLU A 245 17.02 -4.21 -3.38
C GLU A 245 16.57 -4.61 -4.79
N LYS A 246 17.38 -5.42 -5.47
CA LYS A 246 16.95 -6.03 -6.73
C LYS A 246 16.03 -7.21 -6.42
N GLY A 247 14.83 -7.17 -6.97
CA GLY A 247 13.85 -8.23 -6.91
C GLY A 247 14.14 -9.34 -7.91
N SER A 248 13.65 -10.53 -7.59
CA SER A 248 13.46 -11.64 -8.52
C SER A 248 12.10 -12.26 -8.25
N ASP A 249 11.48 -12.86 -9.26
CA ASP A 249 10.10 -13.40 -9.15
C ASP A 249 9.99 -14.51 -8.08
N THR A 250 11.09 -15.21 -7.80
CA THR A 250 11.23 -16.18 -6.70
C THR A 250 11.23 -15.55 -5.29
N CYS A 251 11.28 -14.23 -5.20
CA CYS A 251 11.50 -13.49 -3.96
C CYS A 251 10.39 -12.46 -3.63
N VAL A 252 9.22 -12.51 -4.29
CA VAL A 252 8.11 -11.59 -3.98
C VAL A 252 7.71 -11.63 -2.49
N GLY A 253 7.85 -12.78 -1.84
CA GLY A 253 7.62 -12.93 -0.40
C GLY A 253 8.47 -12.01 0.49
N ARG A 254 9.62 -11.50 -0.01
CA ARG A 254 10.47 -10.54 0.72
C ARG A 254 9.78 -9.21 1.00
N ILE A 255 8.70 -8.88 0.29
CA ILE A 255 7.86 -7.72 0.60
C ILE A 255 7.36 -7.77 2.05
N MET A 256 7.13 -8.96 2.62
CA MET A 256 6.80 -9.11 4.05
C MET A 256 7.86 -8.50 4.97
N MET A 257 9.12 -8.53 4.55
CA MET A 257 10.28 -8.08 5.32
C MET A 257 10.68 -6.63 5.06
N LEU A 258 10.01 -5.92 4.13
CA LEU A 258 10.35 -4.53 3.83
C LEU A 258 10.19 -3.65 5.08
N LYS A 259 11.23 -2.86 5.35
CA LYS A 259 11.25 -1.82 6.38
C LYS A 259 10.80 -0.50 5.77
N THR A 260 10.40 0.43 6.63
CA THR A 260 10.01 1.80 6.24
C THR A 260 11.10 2.47 5.39
N GLY A 261 10.74 2.89 4.17
CA GLY A 261 11.64 3.54 3.21
C GLY A 261 12.39 2.57 2.29
N ASN A 262 12.28 1.25 2.48
CA ASN A 262 12.91 0.28 1.60
C ASN A 262 12.01 -0.06 0.43
N TYR A 263 12.62 -0.30 -0.74
CA TYR A 263 11.92 -0.73 -1.93
C TYR A 263 12.65 -1.84 -2.69
N ILE A 264 11.88 -2.61 -3.45
CA ILE A 264 12.37 -3.68 -4.31
C ILE A 264 12.06 -3.30 -5.76
N VAL A 265 13.05 -3.44 -6.64
CA VAL A 265 12.93 -3.22 -8.08
C VAL A 265 12.88 -4.53 -8.84
N TYR A 266 11.80 -4.76 -9.59
CA TYR A 266 11.59 -5.89 -10.49
C TYR A 266 11.55 -5.38 -11.94
N ASP A 267 12.72 -5.27 -12.56
CA ASP A 267 12.88 -4.75 -13.92
C ASP A 267 12.21 -3.37 -14.12
N ASN A 268 10.99 -3.33 -14.66
CA ASN A 268 10.18 -2.13 -14.88
C ASN A 268 9.06 -1.90 -13.84
N TYR A 269 9.04 -2.64 -12.73
CA TYR A 269 8.12 -2.43 -11.61
C TYR A 269 8.88 -2.20 -10.30
N ALA A 270 8.37 -1.31 -9.45
CA ALA A 270 8.92 -1.11 -8.11
C ALA A 270 7.83 -1.18 -7.03
N VAL A 271 8.20 -1.70 -5.87
CA VAL A 271 7.34 -1.76 -4.69
C VAL A 271 8.09 -1.25 -3.46
N GLN A 272 7.47 -0.30 -2.75
CA GLN A 272 8.04 0.34 -1.58
C GLN A 272 7.11 0.22 -0.38
N TYR A 273 7.69 0.05 0.81
CA TYR A 273 6.94 0.14 2.06
C TYR A 273 7.31 1.44 2.78
N ASP A 274 6.37 2.38 2.81
CA ASP A 274 6.48 3.71 3.44
C ASP A 274 7.60 4.59 2.81
N GLY A 275 7.53 5.91 2.99
CA GLY A 275 8.51 6.83 2.37
C GLY A 275 9.79 7.03 3.19
N GLY A 276 10.00 6.32 4.30
CA GLY A 276 11.22 6.43 5.11
C GLY A 276 11.25 7.58 6.11
N LEU A 277 12.30 7.64 6.94
CA LEU A 277 12.41 8.55 8.08
C LEU A 277 12.47 10.04 7.70
N LEU A 278 12.85 10.37 6.46
CA LEU A 278 13.00 11.75 6.00
C LEU A 278 11.68 12.39 5.52
N ILE A 279 10.56 11.64 5.46
CA ILE A 279 9.22 12.24 5.21
C ILE A 279 8.93 13.34 6.23
N MET A 280 9.24 13.08 7.51
CA MET A 280 8.96 14.01 8.60
C MET A 280 9.74 15.33 8.50
N LYS A 281 10.81 15.37 7.70
CA LYS A 281 11.59 16.57 7.43
C LYS A 281 11.10 17.33 6.19
N GLY A 282 10.10 16.86 5.46
CA GLY A 282 9.53 17.57 4.31
C GLY A 282 10.33 17.44 3.01
N GLY A 283 11.31 16.53 2.94
CA GLY A 283 12.06 16.26 1.70
C GLY A 283 11.39 15.26 0.75
N TYR A 284 10.29 14.63 1.19
CA TYR A 284 9.59 13.59 0.44
C TYR A 284 9.04 14.12 -0.88
N ASP A 285 9.30 13.39 -1.96
CA ASP A 285 8.62 13.54 -3.23
C ASP A 285 8.18 12.21 -3.82
N ARG A 286 6.92 12.11 -4.24
CA ARG A 286 6.34 10.89 -4.82
C ARG A 286 7.05 10.43 -6.09
N TYR A 287 7.69 11.34 -6.83
CA TYR A 287 8.39 11.03 -8.08
C TYR A 287 9.84 10.60 -7.88
N THR A 288 10.37 10.64 -6.64
CA THR A 288 11.76 10.25 -6.34
C THR A 288 12.11 8.88 -6.91
N ILE A 289 11.20 7.90 -6.83
CA ILE A 289 11.44 6.56 -7.38
C ILE A 289 11.69 6.59 -8.89
N PHE A 290 10.99 7.43 -9.65
CA PHE A 290 11.18 7.56 -11.10
C PHE A 290 12.44 8.36 -11.45
N LYS A 291 12.94 9.20 -10.54
CA LYS A 291 14.25 9.86 -10.71
C LYS A 291 15.38 8.84 -10.52
N ASN A 292 15.28 8.06 -9.46
CA ASN A 292 16.29 7.07 -9.08
C ASN A 292 16.26 5.82 -9.97
N GLN A 293 15.08 5.47 -10.48
CA GLN A 293 14.84 4.28 -11.31
C GLN A 293 13.97 4.68 -12.53
N PRO A 294 14.53 5.39 -13.53
CA PRO A 294 13.77 5.88 -14.68
C PRO A 294 13.13 4.80 -15.54
N GLN A 295 13.64 3.56 -15.48
CA GLN A 295 13.12 2.42 -16.22
C GLN A 295 11.74 1.97 -15.75
N ILE A 296 11.34 2.31 -14.51
CA ILE A 296 10.09 1.87 -13.90
C ILE A 296 8.88 2.43 -14.66
N ASP A 297 7.96 1.53 -15.01
CA ASP A 297 6.66 1.83 -15.61
C ASP A 297 5.58 2.01 -14.55
N ILE A 298 5.56 1.16 -13.52
CA ILE A 298 4.55 1.13 -12.47
C ILE A 298 5.21 1.04 -11.09
N PHE A 299 4.70 1.81 -10.15
CA PHE A 299 5.17 1.88 -8.78
C PHE A 299 4.03 1.63 -7.78
N THR A 300 4.27 0.75 -6.80
CA THR A 300 3.35 0.52 -5.68
C THR A 300 3.98 0.97 -4.36
N MET A 301 3.29 1.84 -3.63
CA MET A 301 3.66 2.28 -2.28
C MET A 301 2.63 1.76 -1.27
N GLY A 302 3.07 0.96 -0.31
CA GLY A 302 2.25 0.61 0.86
C GLY A 302 2.61 1.50 2.05
N TRP A 303 1.66 2.27 2.55
CA TRP A 303 1.84 3.15 3.69
C TRP A 303 1.41 2.48 4.98
N SER A 304 2.28 2.52 6.00
CA SER A 304 1.99 1.97 7.33
C SER A 304 0.70 2.53 7.96
N MET A 305 0.24 3.70 7.52
CA MET A 305 -1.00 4.35 7.95
C MET A 305 -2.29 3.80 7.32
N GLY A 306 -2.27 2.67 6.61
CA GLY A 306 -3.50 2.05 6.08
C GLY A 306 -3.89 2.47 4.67
N LEU A 307 -2.91 2.76 3.82
CA LEU A 307 -3.11 3.18 2.43
C LEU A 307 -2.16 2.38 1.51
N ILE A 308 -2.65 1.92 0.36
CA ILE A 308 -1.79 1.46 -0.73
C ILE A 308 -2.04 2.35 -1.93
N GLN A 309 -0.98 2.86 -2.54
CA GLN A 309 -1.04 3.66 -3.76
C GLN A 309 -0.33 2.91 -4.88
N ILE A 310 -0.95 2.88 -6.06
CA ILE A 310 -0.34 2.33 -7.28
C ILE A 310 -0.34 3.44 -8.32
N SER A 311 0.78 3.67 -8.99
CA SER A 311 0.96 4.80 -9.92
C SER A 311 1.78 4.39 -11.13
N LYS A 312 1.36 4.83 -12.32
CA LYS A 312 2.20 4.77 -13.52
C LYS A 312 3.25 5.89 -13.49
N ASN A 313 4.38 5.67 -14.14
CA ASN A 313 5.40 6.71 -14.33
C ASN A 313 4.86 7.81 -15.27
N PRO A 314 4.69 9.06 -14.81
CA PRO A 314 4.14 10.13 -15.63
C PRO A 314 5.17 10.76 -16.60
N PHE A 315 6.45 10.42 -16.47
CA PHE A 315 7.55 11.01 -17.27
C PHE A 315 7.97 10.13 -18.46
N LYS A 316 7.56 8.86 -18.48
CA LYS A 316 7.94 7.93 -19.54
C LYS A 316 7.00 8.05 -20.74
N LYS A 317 7.58 8.39 -21.90
CA LYS A 317 6.87 8.48 -23.20
C LYS A 317 6.67 7.11 -23.84
N ASP A 318 7.70 6.27 -23.81
CA ASP A 318 7.71 4.94 -24.43
C ASP A 318 7.19 3.89 -23.45
N LYS A 319 5.93 4.02 -23.04
CA LYS A 319 5.26 2.97 -22.28
C LYS A 319 4.93 1.82 -23.23
N SER A 320 5.10 0.59 -22.78
CA SER A 320 4.63 -0.54 -23.57
C SER A 320 3.10 -0.47 -23.71
N PRO A 321 2.52 -0.93 -24.83
CA PRO A 321 1.07 -0.95 -25.01
C PRO A 321 0.33 -1.64 -23.85
N GLU A 322 0.97 -2.64 -23.23
CA GLU A 322 0.46 -3.33 -22.04
C GLU A 322 0.34 -2.36 -20.84
N VAL A 323 1.33 -1.52 -20.57
CA VAL A 323 1.29 -0.52 -19.48
C VAL A 323 0.20 0.52 -19.73
N GLU A 324 0.04 0.96 -20.98
CA GLU A 324 -0.98 1.95 -21.33
C GLU A 324 -2.39 1.39 -21.16
N ALA A 325 -2.61 0.14 -21.57
CA ALA A 325 -3.90 -0.55 -21.48
C ALA A 325 -4.35 -0.85 -20.04
N ILE A 326 -3.42 -0.93 -19.08
CA ILE A 326 -3.79 -1.17 -17.67
C ILE A 326 -4.56 0.01 -17.11
N ASN A 327 -5.83 -0.19 -16.74
CA ASN A 327 -6.56 0.72 -15.88
C ASN A 327 -6.34 0.32 -14.41
N LEU A 328 -5.54 1.10 -13.67
CA LEU A 328 -5.19 0.78 -12.28
C LEU A 328 -6.42 0.79 -11.35
N GLY A 329 -7.32 1.76 -11.52
CA GLY A 329 -8.57 1.81 -10.75
C GLY A 329 -9.44 0.58 -10.96
N GLU A 330 -9.63 0.19 -12.22
CA GLU A 330 -10.39 -1.02 -12.58
C GLU A 330 -9.69 -2.30 -12.07
N TYR A 331 -8.37 -2.40 -12.20
CA TYR A 331 -7.59 -3.53 -11.68
C TYR A 331 -7.84 -3.73 -10.18
N VAL A 332 -7.79 -2.66 -9.39
CA VAL A 332 -8.03 -2.74 -7.94
C VAL A 332 -9.42 -3.27 -7.65
N GLN A 333 -10.45 -2.72 -8.30
CA GLN A 333 -11.85 -3.05 -8.03
C GLN A 333 -12.24 -4.46 -8.52
N THR A 334 -11.73 -4.87 -9.68
CA THR A 334 -12.20 -6.09 -10.37
C THR A 334 -11.29 -7.30 -10.17
N LYS A 335 -10.00 -7.10 -9.84
CA LYS A 335 -9.01 -8.19 -9.73
C LYS A 335 -8.38 -8.31 -8.36
N LEU A 336 -8.01 -7.19 -7.72
CA LEU A 336 -7.33 -7.24 -6.44
C LEU A 336 -8.29 -7.43 -5.26
N LEU A 337 -9.21 -6.48 -5.05
CA LEU A 337 -10.11 -6.47 -3.89
C LEU A 337 -10.94 -7.77 -3.77
N PRO A 338 -11.46 -8.37 -4.85
CA PRO A 338 -12.17 -9.66 -4.77
C PRO A 338 -11.37 -10.79 -4.13
N LYS A 339 -10.03 -10.83 -4.30
CA LYS A 339 -9.16 -11.84 -3.66
C LYS A 339 -9.08 -11.70 -2.14
N PHE A 340 -9.33 -10.50 -1.62
CA PHE A 340 -9.33 -10.19 -0.19
C PHE A 340 -10.74 -10.07 0.39
N LYS A 341 -11.79 -10.19 -0.43
CA LYS A 341 -13.18 -9.96 -0.03
C LYS A 341 -13.58 -10.76 1.21
N LYS A 342 -13.35 -12.08 1.22
CA LYS A 342 -13.69 -12.94 2.37
C LYS A 342 -13.01 -12.49 3.66
N GLN A 343 -11.74 -12.08 3.58
CA GLN A 343 -10.99 -11.56 4.73
C GLN A 343 -11.61 -10.22 5.21
N LEU A 344 -11.83 -9.28 4.30
CA LEU A 344 -12.37 -7.95 4.61
C LEU A 344 -13.83 -7.99 5.10
N GLU A 345 -14.67 -8.89 4.59
CA GLU A 345 -16.06 -9.06 5.04
C GLU A 345 -16.17 -9.74 6.41
N SER A 346 -15.14 -10.49 6.81
CA SER A 346 -15.09 -11.13 8.13
C SER A 346 -14.74 -10.15 9.26
N GLU A 347 -14.12 -9.02 8.93
CA GLU A 347 -13.73 -7.99 9.89
C GLU A 347 -14.80 -6.91 9.99
N TYR A 348 -15.23 -6.61 11.21
CA TYR A 348 -16.26 -5.60 11.48
C TYR A 348 -15.69 -4.43 12.25
N VAL A 349 -16.06 -3.23 11.83
CA VAL A 349 -15.64 -1.97 12.42
C VAL A 349 -16.87 -1.29 13.01
N SER A 350 -16.77 -0.89 14.28
CA SER A 350 -17.89 -0.24 14.96
C SER A 350 -18.03 1.23 14.59
N LEU A 351 -19.26 1.76 14.68
CA LEU A 351 -19.52 3.19 14.53
C LEU A 351 -18.71 4.02 15.56
N LEU A 352 -18.48 3.48 16.76
CA LEU A 352 -17.60 4.12 17.74
C LEU A 352 -16.17 4.28 17.19
N THR A 353 -15.60 3.21 16.63
CA THR A 353 -14.24 3.21 16.07
C THR A 353 -14.13 4.17 14.89
N ILE A 354 -15.13 4.18 14.02
CA ILE A 354 -15.16 5.11 12.88
C ILE A 354 -15.15 6.56 13.37
N LYS A 355 -16.02 6.85 14.34
CA LYS A 355 -16.11 8.17 14.95
C LYS A 355 -14.82 8.56 15.66
N GLU A 356 -14.18 7.66 16.39
CA GLU A 356 -12.89 7.91 17.05
C GLU A 356 -11.79 8.30 16.06
N ILE A 357 -11.67 7.55 14.96
CA ILE A 357 -10.65 7.81 13.93
C ILE A 357 -10.92 9.14 13.23
N PHE A 358 -12.16 9.38 12.81
CA PHE A 358 -12.53 10.62 12.12
C PHE A 358 -12.54 11.85 13.03
N GLU A 359 -12.73 11.70 14.34
CA GLU A 359 -12.69 12.79 15.31
C GLU A 359 -11.40 12.84 16.13
N LYS A 360 -10.33 12.18 15.68
CA LYS A 360 -9.07 12.13 16.43
C LYS A 360 -8.48 13.51 16.70
N GLU A 361 -8.42 14.39 15.69
CA GLU A 361 -7.95 15.77 15.86
C GLU A 361 -8.93 16.65 16.65
N VAL A 362 -10.24 16.39 16.53
CA VAL A 362 -11.29 17.07 17.32
C VAL A 362 -11.14 16.73 18.81
N THR A 363 -10.91 15.45 19.11
CA THR A 363 -10.76 14.89 20.45
C THR A 363 -9.47 15.35 21.12
N LYS A 364 -8.34 15.24 20.40
CA LYS A 364 -7.02 15.64 20.89
C LYS A 364 -6.98 17.09 21.38
N ASN A 365 -7.69 17.97 20.68
CA ASN A 365 -7.69 19.41 20.96
C ASN A 365 -8.99 19.91 21.63
N ARG A 366 -9.92 19.02 21.99
CA ARG A 366 -11.25 19.33 22.54
C ARG A 366 -11.95 20.50 21.81
N ARG A 367 -12.10 20.37 20.49
CA ARG A 367 -12.65 21.43 19.64
C ARG A 367 -14.18 21.39 19.59
N ASP A 368 -14.83 22.11 20.51
CA ASP A 368 -16.30 22.22 20.56
C ASP A 368 -16.89 22.81 19.26
N SER A 369 -16.18 23.77 18.66
CA SER A 369 -16.61 24.44 17.42
C SER A 369 -16.42 23.61 16.15
N ALA A 370 -15.79 22.42 16.23
CA ALA A 370 -15.60 21.58 15.06
C ALA A 370 -16.94 21.07 14.50
N VAL A 371 -16.98 20.67 13.22
CA VAL A 371 -18.18 20.02 12.64
C VAL A 371 -18.45 18.66 13.26
N GLY A 372 -17.40 17.83 13.44
CA GLY A 372 -17.50 16.46 13.92
C GLY A 372 -18.10 15.50 12.90
N PHE A 373 -17.94 14.20 13.16
CA PHE A 373 -18.52 13.11 12.39
C PHE A 373 -19.91 12.78 12.92
N THR A 374 -20.92 12.81 12.06
CA THR A 374 -22.34 12.68 12.45
C THR A 374 -22.95 11.38 11.92
N MET A 375 -24.17 11.07 12.37
CA MET A 375 -24.94 9.95 11.79
C MET A 375 -25.22 10.16 10.30
N LYS A 376 -25.42 11.42 9.87
CA LYS A 376 -25.64 11.77 8.47
C LYS A 376 -24.40 11.51 7.61
N ASP A 377 -23.20 11.79 8.12
CA ASP A 377 -21.95 11.43 7.45
C ASP A 377 -21.83 9.91 7.32
N PHE A 378 -22.12 9.16 8.39
CA PHE A 378 -22.12 7.71 8.37
C PHE A 378 -23.07 7.13 7.31
N ILE A 379 -24.32 7.61 7.27
CA ILE A 379 -25.29 7.19 6.25
C ILE A 379 -24.79 7.58 4.86
N SER A 380 -24.28 8.79 4.67
CA SER A 380 -23.84 9.26 3.34
C SER A 380 -22.69 8.41 2.78
N LEU A 381 -21.75 7.98 3.62
CA LEU A 381 -20.64 7.13 3.22
C LEU A 381 -21.05 5.67 3.02
N PHE A 382 -22.03 5.17 3.78
CA PHE A 382 -22.30 3.74 3.91
C PHE A 382 -23.75 3.32 3.65
N GLN A 383 -24.57 4.18 3.04
CA GLN A 383 -26.01 3.91 2.77
C GLN A 383 -26.26 2.63 1.98
N ASN A 384 -25.32 2.24 1.12
CA ASN A 384 -25.44 1.04 0.28
C ASN A 384 -24.84 -0.21 0.93
N SER A 385 -24.37 -0.10 2.18
CA SER A 385 -23.69 -1.17 2.90
C SER A 385 -24.59 -1.83 3.93
N LYS A 386 -24.30 -3.10 4.23
CA LYS A 386 -25.04 -3.84 5.25
C LYS A 386 -24.53 -3.46 6.64
N VAL A 387 -25.29 -2.64 7.35
CA VAL A 387 -24.98 -2.25 8.73
C VAL A 387 -25.64 -3.21 9.72
N LYS A 388 -24.85 -3.75 10.66
CA LYS A 388 -25.33 -4.56 11.78
C LYS A 388 -25.71 -3.68 12.96
N GLY A 389 -26.69 -4.13 13.75
CA GLY A 389 -27.11 -3.48 14.98
C GLY A 389 -28.08 -2.31 14.79
N ILE A 390 -28.36 -1.89 13.56
CA ILE A 390 -29.35 -0.85 13.24
C ILE A 390 -29.95 -1.08 11.84
N ASN A 391 -31.23 -0.76 11.67
CA ASN A 391 -31.86 -0.68 10.35
C ASN A 391 -32.04 0.79 9.97
N LEU A 392 -31.18 1.32 9.09
CA LEU A 392 -31.14 2.74 8.73
C LEU A 392 -32.44 3.28 8.10
N ASN A 393 -33.29 2.39 7.56
CA ASN A 393 -34.56 2.77 6.91
C ASN A 393 -35.75 2.80 7.89
N ASN A 394 -35.56 2.36 9.13
CA ASN A 394 -36.62 2.33 10.14
C ASN A 394 -36.57 3.59 11.03
N LYS A 395 -37.69 4.31 11.18
CA LYS A 395 -37.82 5.42 12.13
C LYS A 395 -38.22 4.90 13.52
N SER A 396 -37.33 4.16 14.17
CA SER A 396 -37.53 3.67 15.53
C SER A 396 -36.97 4.62 16.59
N SER A 397 -37.48 4.57 17.82
CA SER A 397 -36.94 5.35 18.96
C SER A 397 -35.47 5.00 19.24
N PHE A 398 -35.07 3.75 19.00
CA PHE A 398 -33.67 3.32 19.10
C PHE A 398 -32.80 4.03 18.05
N ASN A 399 -33.25 4.12 16.81
CA ASN A 399 -32.50 4.81 15.74
C ASN A 399 -32.32 6.30 16.04
N SER A 400 -33.37 6.97 16.50
CA SER A 400 -33.28 8.38 16.92
C SER A 400 -32.29 8.56 18.08
N MET A 401 -32.30 7.66 19.07
CA MET A 401 -31.33 7.69 20.17
C MET A 401 -29.89 7.50 19.68
N ILE A 402 -29.66 6.58 18.75
CA ILE A 402 -28.33 6.38 18.16
C ILE A 402 -27.88 7.60 17.37
N GLU A 403 -28.78 8.21 16.59
CA GLU A 403 -28.51 9.45 15.86
C GLU A 403 -28.09 10.58 16.81
N ASP A 404 -28.85 10.79 17.89
CA ASP A 404 -28.52 11.78 18.92
C ASP A 404 -27.14 11.54 19.56
N ILE A 405 -26.78 10.27 19.78
CA ILE A 405 -25.47 9.91 20.33
C ILE A 405 -24.36 10.15 19.29
N ALA A 406 -24.55 9.70 18.05
CA ALA A 406 -23.55 9.83 16.99
C ALA A 406 -23.28 11.30 16.62
N ASN A 407 -24.25 12.18 16.81
CA ASN A 407 -24.12 13.62 16.55
C ASN A 407 -23.35 14.40 17.64
N LYS A 408 -23.14 13.81 18.83
CA LYS A 408 -22.27 14.38 19.88
C LYS A 408 -20.80 14.17 19.55
N LYS A 409 -19.88 14.95 20.13
CA LYS A 409 -18.44 14.72 19.96
C LYS A 409 -17.99 13.47 20.69
N TYR A 410 -17.02 12.75 20.14
CA TYR A 410 -16.46 11.53 20.72
C TYR A 410 -16.02 11.73 22.18
N TYR A 411 -15.27 12.81 22.47
CA TYR A 411 -14.80 13.11 23.83
C TYR A 411 -15.92 13.45 24.82
N SER A 412 -17.12 13.80 24.34
CA SER A 412 -18.28 14.12 25.17
C SER A 412 -19.18 12.90 25.45
N LEU A 413 -18.89 11.75 24.83
CA LEU A 413 -19.69 10.54 25.00
C LEU A 413 -19.42 9.90 26.36
N SER A 414 -20.49 9.52 27.07
CA SER A 414 -20.40 8.66 28.24
C SER A 414 -20.04 7.22 27.85
N ASP A 415 -19.55 6.42 28.80
CA ASP A 415 -19.20 5.03 28.50
C ASP A 415 -20.40 4.21 28.04
N LYS A 416 -21.59 4.45 28.60
CA LYS A 416 -22.84 3.83 28.11
C LYS A 416 -23.13 4.19 26.64
N GLN A 417 -22.92 5.45 26.25
CA GLN A 417 -23.11 5.89 24.86
C GLN A 417 -22.08 5.25 23.93
N LYS A 418 -20.82 5.14 24.36
CA LYS A 418 -19.78 4.43 23.62
C LYS A 418 -20.14 2.96 23.42
N GLU A 419 -20.62 2.27 24.46
CA GLU A 419 -21.09 0.88 24.36
C GLU A 419 -22.26 0.71 23.39
N MET A 420 -23.14 1.71 23.28
CA MET A 420 -24.21 1.68 22.28
C MET A 420 -23.66 1.80 20.85
N LEU A 421 -22.74 2.74 20.59
CA LEU A 421 -22.13 2.89 19.27
C LEU A 421 -21.25 1.69 18.87
N LYS A 422 -20.70 0.93 19.84
CA LYS A 422 -19.95 -0.31 19.56
C LYS A 422 -20.80 -1.42 18.92
N LYS A 423 -22.10 -1.44 19.22
CA LYS A 423 -23.03 -2.46 18.71
C LYS A 423 -23.39 -2.25 17.24
N ILE A 424 -23.18 -1.05 16.72
CA ILE A 424 -23.43 -0.71 15.32
C ILE A 424 -22.14 -0.96 14.56
N GLN A 425 -22.19 -1.84 13.57
CA GLN A 425 -20.99 -2.33 12.91
C GLN A 425 -21.18 -2.42 11.40
N ILE A 426 -20.10 -2.18 10.66
CA ILE A 426 -20.02 -2.32 9.21
C ILE A 426 -18.80 -3.17 8.87
N SER A 427 -18.83 -3.88 7.74
CA SER A 427 -17.68 -4.68 7.33
C SER A 427 -16.50 -3.79 6.91
N LEU A 428 -15.27 -4.26 7.11
CA LEU A 428 -14.09 -3.56 6.59
C LEU A 428 -14.12 -3.50 5.06
N TRP A 429 -14.69 -4.51 4.40
CA TRP A 429 -14.96 -4.51 2.96
C TRP A 429 -15.72 -3.26 2.53
N ASP A 430 -16.83 -2.97 3.18
CA ASP A 430 -17.66 -1.80 2.86
C ASP A 430 -16.91 -0.48 3.10
N ILE A 431 -16.10 -0.41 4.16
CA ILE A 431 -15.25 0.77 4.42
C ILE A 431 -14.23 0.96 3.30
N VAL A 432 -13.52 -0.10 2.90
CA VAL A 432 -12.52 -0.05 1.84
C VAL A 432 -13.19 0.33 0.52
N GLN A 433 -14.37 -0.20 0.20
CA GLN A 433 -15.12 0.16 -1.00
C GLN A 433 -15.55 1.63 -1.00
N ALA A 434 -15.96 2.18 0.14
CA ALA A 434 -16.39 3.57 0.25
C ALA A 434 -15.23 4.58 0.22
N GLN A 435 -14.05 4.18 0.70
CA GLN A 435 -12.89 5.08 0.85
C GLN A 435 -11.89 4.96 -0.30
N SER A 436 -11.90 3.85 -1.05
CA SER A 436 -10.99 3.63 -2.16
C SER A 436 -11.55 4.23 -3.44
N GLY A 437 -10.69 4.92 -4.18
CA GLY A 437 -11.00 5.54 -5.47
C GLY A 437 -9.88 5.25 -6.45
N GLY A 438 -10.23 5.15 -7.74
CA GLY A 438 -9.27 4.71 -8.75
C GLY A 438 -9.37 5.49 -10.04
N HIS A 439 -8.27 6.15 -10.40
CA HIS A 439 -8.02 6.68 -11.73
C HIS A 439 -7.20 5.65 -12.54
N LYS A 440 -7.27 5.74 -13.88
CA LYS A 440 -6.58 4.77 -14.76
C LYS A 440 -5.06 4.73 -14.58
N ASP A 441 -4.47 5.86 -14.19
CA ASP A 441 -3.02 6.03 -14.07
C ASP A 441 -2.52 6.13 -12.62
N ILE A 442 -3.42 6.33 -11.65
CA ILE A 442 -3.12 6.32 -10.22
C ILE A 442 -4.34 5.86 -9.43
N THR A 443 -4.16 4.97 -8.46
CA THR A 443 -5.26 4.46 -7.64
C THR A 443 -4.83 4.30 -6.20
N ASN A 444 -5.78 4.51 -5.29
CA ASN A 444 -5.57 4.43 -3.85
C ASN A 444 -6.52 3.38 -3.25
N ILE A 445 -5.97 2.46 -2.47
CA ILE A 445 -6.72 1.56 -1.60
C ILE A 445 -6.65 2.14 -0.20
N SER A 446 -7.75 2.73 0.24
CA SER A 446 -7.86 3.46 1.50
C SER A 446 -8.78 2.72 2.48
N GLY A 447 -8.77 3.15 3.74
CA GLY A 447 -9.65 2.57 4.77
C GLY A 447 -9.09 1.32 5.44
N LEU A 448 -7.88 0.86 5.09
CA LEU A 448 -7.25 -0.29 5.74
C LEU A 448 -6.87 0.00 7.20
N ASN A 449 -6.73 1.28 7.57
CA ASN A 449 -6.48 1.71 8.95
C ASN A 449 -7.65 1.43 9.90
N PHE A 450 -8.85 1.14 9.39
CA PHE A 450 -10.01 0.79 10.22
C PHE A 450 -9.99 -0.67 10.68
N ALA A 451 -9.07 -1.50 10.15
CA ALA A 451 -9.07 -2.93 10.36
C ALA A 451 -8.95 -3.39 11.82
N ARG A 452 -8.42 -2.57 12.75
CA ARG A 452 -8.54 -2.74 14.22
C ARG A 452 -8.05 -1.48 14.93
N GLY A 453 -8.82 -0.92 15.86
CA GLY A 453 -8.50 0.33 16.58
C GLY A 453 -7.28 0.31 17.51
N MET A 454 -6.06 0.10 17.01
CA MET A 454 -4.83 0.17 17.82
C MET A 454 -3.64 0.73 17.03
N LYS A 455 -2.93 1.65 17.71
CA LYS A 455 -1.55 2.16 17.49
C LYS A 455 -0.94 1.90 16.10
N ALA A 456 -0.71 2.99 15.37
CA ALA A 456 0.06 3.00 14.13
C ALA A 456 1.39 2.22 14.29
N GLY A 457 1.57 1.15 13.51
CA GLY A 457 2.85 0.44 13.41
C GLY A 457 2.76 -1.09 13.39
N GLU A 458 1.89 -1.71 14.20
CA GLU A 458 2.04 -3.16 14.48
C GLU A 458 1.05 -4.08 13.75
N HIS A 459 -0.13 -3.60 13.32
CA HIS A 459 -1.20 -4.49 12.81
C HIS A 459 -1.63 -4.28 11.35
N ASN A 460 -1.30 -3.14 10.74
CA ASN A 460 -1.62 -2.87 9.32
C ASN A 460 -0.80 -3.72 8.33
N THR A 461 0.33 -4.30 8.78
CA THR A 461 1.19 -5.17 7.97
C THR A 461 0.47 -6.43 7.48
N ASN A 462 -0.52 -6.93 8.24
CA ASN A 462 -1.25 -8.17 7.93
C ASN A 462 -2.24 -8.04 6.76
N LEU A 463 -2.57 -6.82 6.32
CA LEU A 463 -3.36 -6.58 5.11
C LEU A 463 -2.50 -5.93 4.03
N ILE A 464 -1.74 -4.91 4.38
CA ILE A 464 -1.01 -4.10 3.41
C ILE A 464 0.03 -4.91 2.65
N LYS A 465 0.91 -5.62 3.37
CA LYS A 465 2.02 -6.34 2.72
C LYS A 465 1.51 -7.55 1.89
N PRO A 466 0.52 -8.34 2.35
CA PRO A 466 -0.12 -9.34 1.51
C PRO A 466 -0.77 -8.77 0.24
N MET A 467 -1.48 -7.64 0.34
CA MET A 467 -2.04 -6.95 -0.84
C MET A 467 -0.92 -6.47 -1.77
N MET A 468 0.16 -5.88 -1.25
CA MET A 468 1.33 -5.48 -2.05
C MET A 468 1.98 -6.67 -2.77
N ILE A 469 2.06 -7.84 -2.13
CA ILE A 469 2.55 -9.08 -2.74
C ILE A 469 1.65 -9.46 -3.91
N GLN A 470 0.34 -9.42 -3.72
CA GLN A 470 -0.60 -9.78 -4.77
C GLN A 470 -0.55 -8.78 -5.94
N ILE A 471 -0.46 -7.49 -5.65
CA ILE A 471 -0.26 -6.43 -6.66
C ILE A 471 1.02 -6.71 -7.42
N THR A 472 2.12 -6.97 -6.73
CA THR A 472 3.42 -7.24 -7.36
C THR A 472 3.33 -8.44 -8.30
N ARG A 473 2.75 -9.56 -7.86
CA ARG A 473 2.55 -10.74 -8.73
C ARG A 473 1.72 -10.43 -9.97
N ASP A 474 0.65 -9.66 -9.82
CA ASP A 474 -0.23 -9.32 -10.93
C ASP A 474 0.47 -8.34 -11.90
N MET A 475 1.23 -7.36 -11.39
CA MET A 475 1.98 -6.42 -12.22
C MET A 475 3.10 -7.11 -13.01
N LEU A 476 3.87 -8.01 -12.40
CA LEU A 476 4.91 -8.78 -13.11
C LEU A 476 4.35 -9.61 -14.26
N LYS A 477 3.17 -10.20 -14.06
CA LYS A 477 2.43 -10.88 -15.13
C LYS A 477 2.04 -9.93 -16.26
N PHE A 478 1.45 -8.78 -15.93
CA PHE A 478 1.02 -7.81 -16.95
C PHE A 478 2.18 -7.24 -17.76
N LEU A 479 3.31 -6.97 -17.11
CA LEU A 479 4.49 -6.40 -17.74
C LEU A 479 5.29 -7.43 -18.54
N GLY A 480 4.87 -8.71 -18.53
CA GLY A 480 5.56 -9.77 -19.25
C GLY A 480 6.98 -10.03 -18.72
N THR A 481 7.31 -9.57 -17.51
CA THR A 481 8.59 -9.88 -16.86
C THR A 481 8.70 -11.37 -16.56
N ASP A 482 7.56 -12.07 -16.47
CA ASP A 482 7.46 -13.53 -16.44
C ASP A 482 7.94 -14.20 -17.75
N LYS A 483 8.11 -13.50 -18.89
CA LYS A 483 8.44 -14.15 -20.18
C LYS A 483 9.87 -14.68 -20.30
N LYS A 484 10.77 -14.40 -19.33
CA LYS A 484 12.05 -15.14 -19.21
C LYS A 484 11.89 -16.52 -18.54
N PHE A 485 10.68 -16.92 -18.12
CA PHE A 485 10.42 -18.16 -17.39
C PHE A 485 9.83 -19.32 -18.22
N ASN A 486 9.56 -19.14 -19.51
CA ASN A 486 9.15 -20.25 -20.40
C ASN A 486 10.29 -21.16 -20.86
N LEU A 487 11.42 -21.15 -20.14
CA LEU A 487 12.51 -22.13 -20.30
C LEU A 487 12.84 -22.83 -18.97
N THR A 488 11.87 -23.05 -18.06
CA THR A 488 11.94 -24.13 -17.05
C THR A 488 10.61 -24.50 -16.40
N MET A 489 9.48 -24.38 -17.11
CA MET A 489 8.40 -25.36 -16.93
C MET A 489 8.53 -26.41 -18.02
N GLY A 490 9.70 -27.06 -18.04
CA GLY A 490 9.79 -28.39 -18.61
C GLY A 490 8.96 -29.30 -17.71
N ASN A 491 7.72 -29.52 -18.14
CA ASN A 491 7.27 -30.88 -18.33
C ASN A 491 7.46 -31.78 -17.06
N PHE A 492 6.54 -31.69 -16.09
CA PHE A 492 6.42 -32.68 -15.00
C PHE A 492 5.17 -33.57 -15.14
N ASP A 493 4.34 -33.36 -16.16
CA ASP A 493 3.10 -34.13 -16.41
C ASP A 493 3.31 -35.60 -16.77
N HIS A 494 4.53 -36.01 -17.15
CA HIS A 494 4.90 -37.40 -17.50
C HIS A 494 5.62 -38.13 -16.36
N LEU A 495 5.84 -37.46 -15.22
CA LEU A 495 6.42 -38.08 -14.02
C LEU A 495 5.37 -38.48 -12.98
N LEU A 496 4.09 -38.16 -13.22
CA LEU A 496 2.99 -38.66 -12.42
C LEU A 496 2.54 -40.02 -12.95
N LYS A 497 2.71 -41.07 -12.14
CA LYS A 497 2.18 -42.40 -12.44
C LYS A 497 0.64 -42.32 -12.56
N PRO A 498 0.02 -43.14 -13.43
CA PRO A 498 -1.42 -43.14 -13.66
C PRO A 498 -2.26 -43.21 -12.38
N GLU A 499 -1.76 -43.92 -11.35
CA GLU A 499 -2.46 -44.08 -10.07
C GLU A 499 -2.65 -42.77 -9.28
N VAL A 500 -1.84 -41.74 -9.53
CA VAL A 500 -1.97 -40.42 -8.86
C VAL A 500 -3.03 -39.55 -9.56
N ARG A 501 -3.24 -39.72 -10.86
CA ARG A 501 -4.30 -39.01 -11.62
C ARG A 501 -5.70 -39.43 -11.17
N GLU A 502 -5.89 -40.70 -10.81
CA GLU A 502 -7.16 -41.24 -10.33
C GLU A 502 -7.55 -40.70 -8.93
N SER A 503 -6.55 -40.33 -8.10
CA SER A 503 -6.78 -39.77 -6.75
C SER A 503 -7.14 -38.27 -6.73
N LEU A 504 -6.98 -37.57 -7.86
CA LEU A 504 -7.21 -36.12 -7.97
C LEU A 504 -8.51 -35.76 -8.71
N GLY A 505 -9.36 -36.74 -9.02
CA GLY A 505 -10.74 -36.49 -9.41
C GLY A 505 -10.91 -35.77 -10.76
N GLU A 506 -10.10 -36.12 -11.76
CA GLU A 506 -10.40 -35.80 -13.16
C GLU A 506 -10.89 -37.06 -13.90
N THR A 507 -12.13 -37.45 -13.62
CA THR A 507 -12.96 -38.14 -14.61
C THR A 507 -14.34 -37.51 -14.58
N GLY A 508 -14.84 -37.16 -15.75
CA GLY A 508 -16.15 -36.57 -15.92
C GLY A 508 -17.28 -37.45 -15.41
N GLU A 509 -18.44 -36.80 -15.33
CA GLU A 509 -19.76 -37.30 -15.01
C GLU A 509 -20.17 -37.37 -13.53
N THR A 510 -21.41 -36.94 -13.34
CA THR A 510 -22.10 -36.55 -12.12
C THR A 510 -22.46 -37.72 -11.22
N SER A 511 -22.31 -37.55 -9.90
CA SER A 511 -23.35 -37.95 -8.94
C SER A 511 -23.12 -37.27 -7.59
N ASN A 512 -24.20 -36.69 -7.06
CA ASN A 512 -24.33 -36.28 -5.67
C ASN A 512 -23.93 -37.44 -4.75
N ASP A 513 -23.02 -37.21 -3.81
CA ASP A 513 -23.16 -37.68 -2.43
C ASP A 513 -22.16 -36.99 -1.50
N GLU A 514 -22.58 -36.88 -0.25
CA GLU A 514 -22.14 -35.99 0.82
C GLU A 514 -20.62 -35.91 1.08
N VAL A 515 -20.06 -34.70 1.04
CA VAL A 515 -18.85 -34.36 1.80
C VAL A 515 -19.24 -33.37 2.91
N LYS A 516 -19.33 -33.90 4.14
CA LYS A 516 -19.60 -33.12 5.35
C LYS A 516 -18.50 -32.09 5.60
N PRO A 517 -18.84 -30.85 5.98
CA PRO A 517 -17.85 -29.86 6.36
C PRO A 517 -17.29 -30.19 7.75
N LEU A 518 -15.96 -30.19 7.91
CA LEU A 518 -15.33 -30.17 9.23
C LEU A 518 -15.61 -28.80 9.87
N GLU A 519 -16.60 -28.80 10.77
CA GLU A 519 -16.96 -27.69 11.65
C GLU A 519 -15.82 -27.29 12.59
N GLY A 520 -15.81 -26.02 12.98
CA GLY A 520 -14.71 -25.37 13.68
C GLY A 520 -14.51 -25.79 15.14
N LYS A 521 -13.30 -25.51 15.63
CA LYS A 521 -13.04 -25.18 17.03
C LYS A 521 -12.07 -24.00 17.10
N PHE A 522 -12.59 -22.84 17.49
CA PHE A 522 -11.82 -21.78 18.11
C PHE A 522 -11.46 -22.23 19.54
N MET A 523 -10.26 -21.93 20.03
CA MET A 523 -10.02 -21.79 21.46
C MET A 523 -9.08 -20.64 21.78
N SER A 524 -9.38 -20.07 22.94
CA SER A 524 -9.07 -18.76 23.50
C SER A 524 -7.71 -18.67 24.20
N ILE A 525 -7.33 -17.43 24.49
CA ILE A 525 -6.33 -17.04 25.50
C ILE A 525 -6.98 -17.16 26.88
N ASP A 526 -6.38 -17.91 27.82
CA ASP A 526 -5.97 -17.42 29.16
C ASP A 526 -5.24 -18.51 29.98
N ASP A 527 -4.02 -18.21 30.45
CA ASP A 527 -3.57 -18.49 31.83
C ASP A 527 -2.35 -17.60 32.13
N LYS A 528 -2.17 -17.27 33.40
CA LYS A 528 -1.56 -16.09 34.04
C LYS A 528 -0.09 -15.76 33.75
N ASP A 529 0.56 -16.38 32.77
CA ASP A 529 2.00 -16.23 32.51
C ASP A 529 2.37 -15.71 31.12
N GLY A 530 1.41 -15.21 30.33
CA GLY A 530 1.71 -14.43 29.12
C GLY A 530 2.50 -15.18 28.03
N ARG A 531 2.20 -16.46 27.77
CA ARG A 531 2.84 -17.24 26.67
C ARG A 531 1.83 -17.65 25.58
N PHE A 532 2.20 -17.41 24.32
CA PHE A 532 1.45 -17.88 23.15
C PHE A 532 1.76 -19.35 22.84
N LYS A 533 0.72 -20.17 22.59
CA LYS A 533 0.85 -21.51 21.98
C LYS A 533 0.60 -21.39 20.47
N PHE A 534 1.62 -21.68 19.67
CA PHE A 534 1.45 -22.01 18.25
C PHE A 534 1.55 -23.53 18.09
N GLY A 535 0.46 -24.17 17.67
CA GLY A 535 0.50 -25.48 17.03
C GLY A 535 0.05 -25.27 15.59
N THR A 536 0.92 -25.55 14.61
CA THR A 536 0.60 -25.28 13.21
C THR A 536 0.04 -26.51 12.53
N ILE A 537 -1.04 -26.33 11.76
CA ILE A 537 -1.66 -27.34 10.89
C ILE A 537 -0.63 -28.03 9.96
N ALA A 538 0.47 -27.35 9.64
CA ALA A 538 1.59 -27.89 8.88
C ALA A 538 2.32 -29.06 9.59
N GLU A 539 2.42 -29.04 10.92
CA GLU A 539 3.10 -30.08 11.71
C GLU A 539 2.30 -31.38 11.72
N GLU A 540 0.96 -31.28 11.80
CA GLU A 540 0.03 -32.42 11.70
C GLU A 540 0.09 -33.05 10.30
N ILE A 541 0.13 -32.23 9.25
CA ILE A 541 0.21 -32.68 7.85
C ILE A 541 1.54 -33.40 7.59
N VAL A 542 2.66 -32.86 8.10
CA VAL A 542 3.98 -33.48 7.95
C VAL A 542 4.07 -34.79 8.73
N TYR A 543 3.56 -34.85 9.96
CA TYR A 543 3.53 -36.08 10.76
C TYR A 543 2.67 -37.17 10.10
N GLN A 544 1.48 -36.83 9.61
CA GLN A 544 0.62 -37.77 8.89
C GLN A 544 1.27 -38.25 7.59
N HIS A 545 1.91 -37.37 6.84
CA HIS A 545 2.62 -37.71 5.60
C HIS A 545 3.81 -38.65 5.86
N LEU A 546 4.60 -38.40 6.91
CA LEU A 546 5.74 -39.23 7.27
C LEU A 546 5.33 -40.60 7.81
N THR A 547 4.25 -40.65 8.60
CA THR A 547 3.73 -41.92 9.14
C THR A 547 3.13 -42.80 8.04
N LYS A 548 2.49 -42.20 7.04
CA LYS A 548 1.89 -42.91 5.90
C LYS A 548 2.94 -43.45 4.91
N ASN A 549 4.11 -42.83 4.82
CA ASN A 549 5.16 -43.18 3.86
C ASN A 549 6.41 -43.79 4.49
N ALA A 550 6.38 -44.13 5.78
CA ALA A 550 7.49 -44.76 6.46
C ALA A 550 7.66 -46.23 6.00
N PRO A 551 8.91 -46.72 5.83
CA PRO A 551 9.16 -48.13 5.52
C PRO A 551 8.59 -49.07 6.59
N GLU A 552 8.15 -50.25 6.17
CA GLU A 552 7.51 -51.25 7.03
C GLU A 552 8.44 -51.65 8.21
N GLY A 553 7.92 -51.58 9.44
CA GLY A 553 8.69 -51.80 10.68
C GLY A 553 9.26 -50.54 11.35
N THR A 554 9.11 -49.35 10.75
CA THR A 554 9.56 -48.08 11.34
C THR A 554 8.57 -47.56 12.38
N LYS A 555 8.97 -47.51 13.66
CA LYS A 555 8.20 -46.85 14.72
C LYS A 555 8.51 -45.37 14.78
N ILE A 556 7.50 -44.53 14.56
CA ILE A 556 7.56 -43.07 14.76
C ILE A 556 6.81 -42.77 16.05
N GLU A 557 7.54 -42.33 17.09
CA GLU A 557 6.97 -41.98 18.39
C GLU A 557 7.13 -40.48 18.66
N ASN A 558 6.05 -39.86 19.14
CA ASN A 558 6.04 -38.48 19.59
C ASN A 558 6.33 -38.45 21.10
N THR A 559 7.56 -38.16 21.49
CA THR A 559 7.94 -38.12 22.92
C THR A 559 7.76 -36.72 23.49
N LYS A 560 6.90 -36.60 24.51
CA LYS A 560 6.86 -35.41 25.37
C LYS A 560 8.02 -35.45 26.36
N ASN A 561 8.76 -34.35 26.52
CA ASN A 561 9.75 -34.25 27.58
C ASN A 561 9.06 -34.14 28.97
N LYS A 562 9.77 -34.53 30.04
CA LYS A 562 9.26 -34.62 31.42
C LYS A 562 8.82 -33.28 32.04
N GLU A 563 8.98 -32.16 31.34
CA GLU A 563 8.65 -30.81 31.82
C GLU A 563 7.45 -30.17 31.10
N GLY A 564 6.70 -30.95 30.29
CA GLY A 564 5.41 -30.49 29.78
C GLY A 564 5.45 -29.47 28.64
N TRP A 565 6.61 -29.26 28.01
CA TRP A 565 6.72 -28.42 26.82
C TRP A 565 6.33 -29.20 25.56
N SER A 566 5.30 -28.75 24.85
CA SER A 566 4.99 -29.25 23.51
C SER A 566 5.86 -28.53 22.48
N SER A 567 7.09 -29.01 22.26
CA SER A 567 7.84 -28.78 21.03
C SER A 567 7.88 -30.08 20.26
N LEU A 568 6.92 -30.24 19.36
CA LEU A 568 6.68 -31.46 18.60
C LEU A 568 7.65 -31.50 17.41
N LEU A 569 8.95 -31.69 17.66
CA LEU A 569 9.89 -32.27 16.69
C LEU A 569 11.23 -32.65 17.36
N ASP A 570 11.18 -33.62 18.27
CA ASP A 570 12.32 -34.51 18.50
C ASP A 570 11.95 -35.85 17.86
N LEU A 571 12.40 -36.07 16.62
CA LEU A 571 12.10 -37.28 15.89
C LEU A 571 13.20 -38.31 16.15
N LYS A 572 12.79 -39.48 16.64
CA LYS A 572 13.68 -40.62 16.88
C LYS A 572 13.56 -41.62 15.72
N PHE A 573 14.69 -41.91 15.09
CA PHE A 573 14.82 -42.96 14.07
C PHE A 573 15.88 -43.95 14.54
N GLY A 574 15.47 -45.04 15.18
CA GLY A 574 16.41 -45.97 15.83
C GLY A 574 17.24 -45.28 16.91
N ASP A 575 18.58 -45.30 16.79
CA ASP A 575 19.53 -44.70 17.75
C ASP A 575 19.88 -43.23 17.46
N ILE A 576 19.14 -42.56 16.55
CA ILE A 576 19.44 -41.21 16.08
C ILE A 576 18.37 -40.22 16.56
N TRP A 577 18.84 -39.05 17.03
CA TRP A 577 18.02 -37.94 17.52
C TRP A 577 18.26 -36.68 16.71
N ILE A 578 17.18 -35.95 16.39
CA ILE A 578 17.22 -34.66 15.71
C ILE A 578 16.50 -33.63 16.59
N THR A 579 17.20 -32.55 16.99
CA THR A 579 16.66 -31.54 17.92
C THR A 579 16.56 -30.15 17.29
N LYS A 580 15.47 -29.44 17.59
CA LYS A 580 15.15 -28.14 16.98
C LYS A 580 16.00 -26.96 17.48
N SER A 581 16.60 -27.04 18.68
CA SER A 581 17.23 -25.86 19.31
C SER A 581 18.65 -25.56 18.83
N THR A 582 19.34 -26.49 18.16
CA THR A 582 20.74 -26.27 17.74
C THR A 582 21.05 -26.68 16.30
N GLY A 583 20.10 -27.29 15.58
CA GLY A 583 20.30 -27.72 14.19
C GLY A 583 21.37 -28.81 13.99
N LYS A 584 21.71 -29.57 15.05
CA LYS A 584 22.74 -30.63 15.02
C LYS A 584 22.11 -32.03 14.96
N VAL A 585 22.76 -32.95 14.26
CA VAL A 585 22.45 -34.39 14.24
C VAL A 585 23.43 -35.11 15.18
N ILE A 586 22.92 -35.88 16.13
CA ILE A 586 23.72 -36.55 17.17
C ILE A 586 23.44 -38.06 17.14
N LYS A 587 24.50 -38.87 17.18
CA LYS A 587 24.39 -40.33 17.36
C LYS A 587 24.90 -40.70 18.75
N ALA A 588 24.10 -41.43 19.51
CA ALA A 588 24.50 -41.96 20.80
C ALA A 588 25.01 -43.40 20.62
N ASP A 589 26.21 -43.71 21.11
CA ASP A 589 26.70 -45.08 21.18
C ASP A 589 26.24 -45.72 22.49
N VAL A 590 25.28 -46.63 22.39
CA VAL A 590 24.57 -47.23 23.53
C VAL A 590 25.48 -48.18 24.33
N LYS A 591 26.63 -48.62 23.80
CA LYS A 591 27.56 -49.49 24.56
C LYS A 591 28.60 -48.73 25.39
N SER A 592 28.86 -47.45 25.10
CA SER A 592 29.92 -46.67 25.76
C SER A 592 29.42 -45.44 26.53
N GLY A 593 28.13 -45.08 26.42
CA GLY A 593 27.50 -44.01 27.20
C GLY A 593 27.93 -42.59 26.81
N ARG A 594 28.54 -42.40 25.63
CA ARG A 594 28.96 -41.09 25.12
C ARG A 594 28.22 -40.71 23.85
N ALA A 595 27.90 -39.41 23.74
CA ALA A 595 27.28 -38.82 22.55
C ALA A 595 28.35 -38.20 21.64
N VAL A 596 28.25 -38.44 20.33
CA VAL A 596 29.18 -37.91 19.33
C VAL A 596 28.42 -37.09 18.29
N THR A 597 28.94 -35.90 17.97
CA THR A 597 28.39 -35.00 16.93
C THR A 597 28.89 -35.45 15.56
N LEU A 598 27.97 -35.73 14.62
CA LEU A 598 28.32 -36.18 13.27
C LEU A 598 28.47 -34.97 12.33
N ASN A 599 29.65 -34.80 11.73
CA ASN A 599 29.94 -33.68 10.82
C ASN A 599 29.83 -34.03 9.32
N SER A 600 29.43 -35.25 8.99
CA SER A 600 29.04 -35.66 7.63
C SER A 600 28.23 -36.95 7.67
N ILE A 601 27.13 -37.01 6.91
CA ILE A 601 26.37 -38.24 6.67
C ILE A 601 26.77 -38.75 5.29
N GLU A 602 27.27 -39.98 5.22
CA GLU A 602 27.46 -40.69 3.95
C GLU A 602 26.14 -41.31 3.47
N LYS A 603 25.88 -41.08 2.18
CA LYS A 603 24.92 -41.71 1.24
C LYS A 603 23.92 -42.73 1.82
N PHE A 604 22.64 -42.37 1.77
CA PHE A 604 21.55 -43.30 1.46
C PHE A 604 21.08 -42.99 0.03
N GLU A 605 20.80 -44.02 -0.77
CA GLU A 605 20.25 -43.84 -2.12
C GLU A 605 18.76 -43.47 -2.02
N GLY A 606 18.46 -42.26 -2.47
CA GLY A 606 17.13 -41.63 -2.43
C GLY A 606 17.30 -40.13 -2.17
N ASP A 607 16.86 -39.28 -3.10
CA ASP A 607 17.11 -37.84 -3.08
C ASP A 607 16.65 -37.17 -1.78
N ILE A 608 17.58 -36.46 -1.11
CA ILE A 608 17.27 -35.53 -0.01
C ILE A 608 17.80 -34.14 -0.37
N TYR A 609 16.93 -33.14 -0.34
CA TYR A 609 17.30 -31.73 -0.42
C TYR A 609 17.46 -31.15 1.00
N ILE A 610 18.60 -30.54 1.30
CA ILE A 610 18.86 -29.86 2.58
C ILE A 610 18.90 -28.35 2.34
N PHE A 611 18.05 -27.59 3.05
CA PHE A 611 18.15 -26.14 3.17
C PHE A 611 18.96 -25.78 4.42
N VAL A 612 20.10 -25.09 4.23
CA VAL A 612 20.85 -24.49 5.34
C VAL A 612 20.47 -23.02 5.43
N ASN A 613 19.79 -22.66 6.52
CA ASN A 613 19.51 -21.27 6.85
C ASN A 613 20.62 -20.76 7.79
N SER A 614 21.44 -19.81 7.33
CA SER A 614 22.39 -19.11 8.20
C SER A 614 22.02 -17.63 8.29
N ARG A 615 21.34 -17.27 9.39
CA ARG A 615 21.48 -15.95 10.00
C ARG A 615 21.69 -16.16 11.49
N SER A 616 22.92 -15.94 11.96
CA SER A 616 23.15 -15.59 13.34
C SER A 616 22.95 -14.08 13.45
N THR A 617 21.95 -13.68 14.24
CA THR A 617 21.78 -12.33 14.77
C THR A 617 22.18 -12.38 16.23
N ASP A 618 23.45 -12.60 16.53
CA ASP A 618 24.03 -12.25 17.81
C ASP A 618 25.45 -11.72 17.57
N MET A 619 25.64 -10.44 17.89
CA MET A 619 26.96 -9.87 18.12
C MET A 619 27.52 -10.54 19.36
N ASN A 620 28.27 -11.64 19.20
CA ASN A 620 29.52 -11.91 19.94
C ASN A 620 30.25 -13.24 19.65
N ASP A 621 29.82 -14.08 18.70
CA ASP A 621 30.67 -15.20 18.25
C ASP A 621 30.56 -15.44 16.74
N SER A 622 31.54 -14.91 16.02
CA SER A 622 31.68 -15.06 14.58
C SER A 622 32.43 -16.35 14.21
N TYR A 623 31.74 -17.31 13.56
CA TYR A 623 32.40 -18.27 12.68
C TYR A 623 31.95 -18.03 11.24
N VAL A 624 32.65 -17.11 10.58
CA VAL A 624 32.62 -16.94 9.12
C VAL A 624 33.41 -18.11 8.52
N VAL A 625 32.74 -19.04 7.85
CA VAL A 625 33.45 -20.02 7.00
C VAL A 625 34.01 -19.25 5.81
N SER A 626 35.29 -18.87 5.89
CA SER A 626 35.94 -18.10 4.82
C SER A 626 36.02 -18.91 3.52
N ALA A 627 35.81 -18.23 2.39
CA ALA A 627 35.88 -18.81 1.04
C ALA A 627 37.21 -19.57 0.76
N ASN A 628 38.26 -19.29 1.53
CA ASN A 628 39.55 -19.98 1.46
C ASN A 628 39.49 -21.44 1.91
N ASN A 629 38.64 -21.79 2.87
CA ASN A 629 38.51 -23.17 3.35
C ASN A 629 37.77 -24.06 2.36
N ILE A 630 36.73 -23.52 1.72
CA ILE A 630 35.99 -24.20 0.64
C ILE A 630 36.91 -24.40 -0.57
N LYS A 631 37.71 -23.39 -0.93
CA LYS A 631 38.71 -23.48 -2.01
C LYS A 631 39.79 -24.54 -1.72
N LYS A 632 40.21 -24.71 -0.47
CA LYS A 632 41.16 -25.74 -0.02
C LYS A 632 40.55 -27.15 -0.13
N TYR A 633 39.29 -27.31 0.27
CA TYR A 633 38.58 -28.58 0.20
C TYR A 633 38.31 -29.03 -1.25
N CYS A 634 37.91 -28.11 -2.13
CA CYS A 634 37.74 -28.40 -3.56
C CYS A 634 39.06 -28.80 -4.25
N LYS A 635 40.19 -28.15 -3.89
CA LYS A 635 41.52 -28.56 -4.38
C LYS A 635 41.91 -29.97 -3.92
N MET A 636 41.52 -30.38 -2.72
CA MET A 636 41.76 -31.74 -2.21
C MET A 636 40.92 -32.80 -2.92
N LEU A 637 39.67 -32.49 -3.28
CA LEU A 637 38.81 -33.40 -4.06
C LEU A 637 39.31 -33.60 -5.49
N ILE A 638 39.80 -32.55 -6.14
CA ILE A 638 40.40 -32.61 -7.49
C ILE A 638 41.71 -33.41 -7.49
N ALA A 639 42.52 -33.30 -6.43
CA ALA A 639 43.76 -34.05 -6.30
C ALA A 639 43.54 -35.57 -6.09
N LYS A 640 42.36 -35.98 -5.60
CA LYS A 640 42.03 -37.39 -5.35
C LYS A 640 41.54 -38.15 -6.59
N ASP A 641 40.87 -37.49 -7.53
CA ASP A 641 40.50 -38.10 -8.81
C ASP A 641 40.24 -37.04 -9.89
N PRO A 642 41.29 -36.57 -10.59
CA PRO A 642 41.20 -35.47 -11.55
C PRO A 642 40.33 -35.79 -12.77
N SER A 643 40.14 -37.08 -13.07
CA SER A 643 39.48 -37.56 -14.29
C SER A 643 37.97 -37.31 -14.32
N LYS A 644 37.36 -37.04 -13.16
CA LYS A 644 35.91 -36.86 -12.99
C LYS A 644 35.44 -35.42 -13.08
N VAL A 645 36.34 -34.43 -13.06
CA VAL A 645 36.01 -33.00 -13.01
C VAL A 645 36.28 -32.35 -14.37
N ILE A 646 35.24 -31.80 -15.00
CA ILE A 646 35.36 -31.25 -16.36
C ILE A 646 35.76 -29.78 -16.35
N LYS A 647 35.22 -28.98 -15.41
CA LYS A 647 35.52 -27.54 -15.35
C LYS A 647 35.22 -26.95 -13.98
N LEU A 648 35.98 -25.91 -13.63
CA LEU A 648 35.81 -25.14 -12.40
C LEU A 648 35.72 -23.64 -12.73
N LYS A 649 34.68 -22.96 -12.23
CA LYS A 649 34.53 -21.50 -12.38
C LYS A 649 34.19 -20.85 -11.03
N SER A 650 34.83 -19.72 -10.74
CA SER A 650 34.55 -18.89 -9.57
C SER A 650 33.89 -17.58 -9.97
N GLY A 651 32.83 -17.18 -9.24
CA GLY A 651 32.21 -15.86 -9.30
C GLY A 651 31.95 -15.29 -7.90
N MET A 652 31.47 -14.05 -7.81
CA MET A 652 31.30 -13.32 -6.53
C MET A 652 30.32 -14.02 -5.55
N ASP A 653 29.45 -14.91 -6.04
CA ASP A 653 28.45 -15.61 -5.23
C ASP A 653 28.76 -17.12 -5.01
N GLY A 654 29.94 -17.62 -5.39
CA GLY A 654 30.36 -19.00 -5.11
C GLY A 654 31.15 -19.72 -6.21
N ILE A 655 31.44 -21.01 -5.98
CA ILE A 655 32.21 -21.88 -6.88
C ILE A 655 31.30 -22.98 -7.44
N ARG A 656 31.32 -23.19 -8.77
CA ARG A 656 30.62 -24.28 -9.46
C ARG A 656 31.61 -25.34 -9.97
N ILE A 657 31.26 -26.62 -9.80
CA ILE A 657 32.04 -27.80 -10.24
C ILE A 657 31.10 -28.72 -11.04
N ASP A 658 31.49 -29.08 -12.27
CA ASP A 658 30.72 -29.98 -13.14
C ASP A 658 31.45 -31.34 -13.31
N PHE A 659 30.71 -32.46 -13.23
CA PHE A 659 31.22 -33.85 -13.31
C PHE A 659 30.76 -34.59 -14.58
N LYS A 660 31.51 -35.63 -15.03
CA LYS A 660 31.10 -36.50 -16.16
C LYS A 660 30.00 -37.48 -15.74
N ASN A 661 28.87 -37.48 -16.47
CA ASN A 661 27.85 -38.52 -16.39
C ASN A 661 28.22 -39.69 -17.32
N GLU A 662 28.32 -40.91 -16.79
CA GLU A 662 28.33 -42.15 -17.58
C GLU A 662 27.17 -43.04 -17.15
N ALA A 663 26.14 -43.11 -17.98
CA ALA A 663 25.11 -44.14 -17.87
C ALA A 663 24.55 -44.45 -19.27
N GLN A 664 25.29 -45.23 -20.07
CA GLN A 664 24.70 -46.01 -21.16
C GLN A 664 25.43 -47.35 -21.33
N ASN A 665 24.63 -48.43 -21.30
CA ASN A 665 24.88 -49.78 -21.79
C ASN A 665 25.78 -50.72 -20.96
N LEU A 666 25.16 -51.47 -20.04
CA LEU A 666 25.60 -52.83 -19.67
C LEU A 666 24.38 -53.78 -19.63
N PRO A 667 24.50 -55.03 -20.11
CA PRO A 667 23.38 -55.96 -20.22
C PRO A 667 22.96 -56.55 -18.86
N LYS A 668 21.67 -56.88 -18.74
CA LYS A 668 21.04 -57.42 -17.52
C LYS A 668 21.64 -58.78 -17.16
N MET A 669 22.39 -58.80 -16.06
CA MET A 669 22.82 -60.02 -15.35
C MET A 669 22.01 -60.13 -14.06
N THR A 670 21.64 -61.33 -13.65
CA THR A 670 20.89 -61.54 -12.41
C THR A 670 21.81 -61.51 -11.18
N PHE A 671 21.28 -61.12 -10.03
CA PHE A 671 22.03 -60.95 -8.78
C PHE A 671 22.77 -62.23 -8.32
N ALA A 672 22.27 -63.42 -8.69
CA ALA A 672 22.92 -64.69 -8.41
C ALA A 672 24.22 -64.92 -9.22
N GLU A 673 24.28 -64.41 -10.46
CA GLU A 673 25.50 -64.47 -11.30
C GLU A 673 26.56 -63.46 -10.85
N TYR A 674 26.15 -62.38 -10.20
CA TYR A 674 27.05 -61.41 -9.57
C TYR A 674 27.72 -61.99 -8.30
N LEU A 675 26.96 -62.74 -7.50
CA LEU A 675 27.45 -63.33 -6.24
C LEU A 675 28.42 -64.52 -6.43
N SER A 676 28.35 -65.26 -7.55
CA SER A 676 29.28 -66.38 -7.82
C SER A 676 30.71 -65.92 -8.14
N LYS A 677 30.91 -64.64 -8.46
CA LYS A 677 32.23 -64.06 -8.78
C LYS A 677 33.03 -63.54 -7.59
N PHE A 678 32.48 -63.55 -6.37
CA PHE A 678 33.15 -63.05 -5.16
C PHE A 678 33.18 -64.06 -3.99
N LYS A 679 33.40 -65.34 -4.29
CA LYS A 679 33.98 -66.26 -3.30
C LYS A 679 35.51 -66.21 -3.40
N GLY A 680 36.13 -65.47 -2.48
CA GLY A 680 37.53 -65.70 -2.13
C GLY A 680 38.36 -64.43 -1.88
N SER A 681 39.01 -64.45 -0.72
CA SER A 681 40.20 -63.70 -0.29
C SER A 681 40.04 -62.25 0.20
N ASN A 682 39.93 -62.21 1.55
CA ASN A 682 40.33 -61.25 2.58
C ASN A 682 39.89 -59.79 2.51
#